data_AF-Q5AZ16-F1
#
_entry.id   AF-Q5AZ16-F1
#
_cell.length_a   1.000
_cell.length_b   1.000
_cell.length_c   1.000
_cell.angle_alpha   90.00
_cell.angle_beta   90.00
_cell.angle_gamma   90.00
#
_symmetry.space_group_name_H-M   'P 1'
#
loop_
_entity.id
_entity.type
_entity.pdbx_description
1 polymer ?
#
loop_
_entity_poly.entity_id
_entity_poly.type
_entity_poly.pdbx_seq_one_letter_code
_entity_poly.pdbx_strand_id
1 'polypeptide(L)'
;MALLERLCGILVPILLLNVLNVRGHVIYGRGAPSLPVNAASISDQVPSALVRRQSVGDVELRILPLGASITWGLKSETHNGYRKYLRDQLRFDGWEVNMVGSKHDPDSTMKDNDVEAHSGDTIDMVTAAVHGSLAYKPNVVLINAGTNDCRLGIEIPEAGARMRSLIETLVQAEDMSRTLIVLSTLLPTENAQAKANVPSVNAQYRTLVKTMREEGVSIVLAEMNRADGWIAFPNDFADDTHPNEAGYKKMASIWHSAIKDAANKNLIVAPAAFGSPGGSDGQCEREYGTGVYAGGLTQRGSGEEDGIYYHDSEAMGEVFTVLGGEDDFDTFFFARIFSRDRDDMLRWTKADGSVKYLLNRNIDGQSTKFVDEHISMTVEDNCNPAGVNFIDVNADGLDDFVCIAKDGTAYASINTGEDPPRFVYKGLWKSREGYGQANVRLGDVDGDGRADYCVVAGNGDITCWRNGWVDDMPKYWQPLGKRFTGKGIGDLRGVRLEDINGDGRDDWLWVDDVGATTTYTNARSCQTVEEGDGLNIVWRPGYHKGYSSGPTHFGMSDFGNSGLRRRVHFARIYGVPQDFGLLGSQDYVFVDRDDNPVNGGGDGDKVGGYTYRIRVWKNKGSGGTKIKADGNRYCNMLGHDDGRMDYVWILSKGDMRIYPNKGLSFVSNDGESYWGPNYVIFDPASMSINRDLDRRDLHLVDWDGDGACDIIWTDPNNLNRPRLFRNRIKETGDFNWEYTANPAPTVTCPEQRGLGFFDRPVQLADITGNGKADYLCIEKDGRTWGWVHNDNGWELIDQVKFSEAKDRANLHWADVNGDGRADLIHTNKFNGDGTVWYNRGRREIGGSRFWWEPAGLTYEGAVAGSCTYFADLDGDGRADMHAITHSMLNTAETWYNKCELTDSTGDDGPITDPGLPSIPE
;
A
#
# COMPACT_ATOMS: atom_id res chain seq x y z
N MET A 1 -23.91 37.60 -29.83
CA MET A 1 -24.97 38.49 -29.32
C MET A 1 -25.35 37.94 -27.95
N ALA A 2 -25.16 38.64 -26.82
CA ALA A 2 -25.76 39.94 -26.43
C ALA A 2 -27.22 39.78 -25.98
N LEU A 3 -27.67 40.29 -24.81
CA LEU A 3 -27.03 41.00 -23.67
C LEU A 3 -27.81 40.56 -22.38
N LEU A 4 -27.27 40.55 -21.15
CA LEU A 4 -27.33 41.61 -20.09
C LEU A 4 -28.72 42.30 -19.94
N GLU A 5 -29.20 42.75 -18.77
CA GLU A 5 -28.68 42.91 -17.40
C GLU A 5 -29.91 42.95 -16.42
N ARG A 6 -30.02 43.48 -15.17
CA ARG A 6 -29.29 44.30 -14.15
C ARG A 6 -30.06 44.10 -12.80
N LEU A 7 -29.73 44.56 -11.57
CA LEU A 7 -28.71 45.42 -10.93
C LEU A 7 -28.20 44.68 -9.65
N CYS A 8 -27.00 44.87 -9.04
CA CYS A 8 -26.10 46.02 -8.83
C CYS A 8 -26.55 46.96 -7.66
N GLY A 9 -25.72 47.39 -6.70
CA GLY A 9 -24.29 47.14 -6.39
C GLY A 9 -23.70 48.23 -5.44
N ILE A 10 -22.38 48.51 -5.53
CA ILE A 10 -21.73 49.86 -5.34
C ILE A 10 -21.52 50.35 -3.88
N LEU A 11 -20.42 51.03 -3.43
CA LEU A 11 -19.08 51.41 -3.98
C LEU A 11 -18.06 51.70 -2.83
N VAL A 12 -16.77 51.98 -3.15
CA VAL A 12 -15.71 52.43 -2.21
C VAL A 12 -14.72 53.42 -2.88
N PRO A 13 -14.39 54.59 -2.28
CA PRO A 13 -13.04 55.18 -2.43
C PRO A 13 -12.48 56.05 -1.27
N ILE A 14 -11.22 55.78 -0.87
CA ILE A 14 -10.05 56.66 -0.62
C ILE A 14 -10.25 58.19 -0.41
N LEU A 15 -9.60 58.79 0.62
CA LEU A 15 -8.88 60.09 0.51
C LEU A 15 -7.82 60.35 1.63
N LEU A 16 -7.13 61.51 1.60
CA LEU A 16 -5.87 61.85 2.30
C LEU A 16 -5.99 62.94 3.41
N LEU A 17 -4.87 63.11 4.16
CA LEU A 17 -4.27 64.37 4.67
C LEU A 17 -4.72 65.05 5.99
N ASN A 18 -3.80 64.99 6.97
CA ASN A 18 -3.23 66.09 7.79
C ASN A 18 -4.05 67.01 8.74
N VAL A 19 -3.61 66.96 10.02
CA VAL A 19 -3.28 68.10 10.93
C VAL A 19 -4.39 69.00 11.50
N LEU A 20 -4.63 68.87 12.82
CA LEU A 20 -4.64 69.91 13.89
C LEU A 20 -5.06 69.18 15.21
N ASN A 21 -4.27 69.05 16.29
CA ASN A 21 -3.57 70.00 17.20
C ASN A 21 -4.42 70.39 18.45
N VAL A 22 -3.74 70.76 19.54
CA VAL A 22 -4.19 71.50 20.76
C VAL A 22 -4.63 70.69 22.02
N ARG A 23 -3.59 70.37 22.84
CA ARG A 23 -3.50 70.50 24.32
C ARG A 23 -4.28 69.59 25.30
N GLY A 24 -3.49 68.93 26.16
CA GLY A 24 -3.74 68.75 27.60
C GLY A 24 -2.46 69.06 28.41
N HIS A 25 -2.56 69.65 29.61
CA HIS A 25 -1.39 69.95 30.49
C HIS A 25 -0.98 68.67 31.26
N VAL A 26 0.30 68.32 31.46
CA VAL A 26 1.39 68.98 32.21
C VAL A 26 1.13 69.07 33.72
N ILE A 27 1.95 68.38 34.52
CA ILE A 27 2.51 68.81 35.82
C ILE A 27 3.78 67.99 36.13
N TYR A 28 4.68 68.52 36.97
CA TYR A 28 6.06 68.06 37.18
C TYR A 28 6.24 67.08 38.35
N GLY A 29 7.29 66.26 38.27
CA GLY A 29 8.03 65.70 39.41
C GLY A 29 9.55 65.75 39.14
N ARG A 30 10.34 66.36 40.04
CA ARG A 30 11.82 66.47 39.94
C ARG A 30 12.49 65.62 41.03
N GLY A 31 13.64 65.01 40.73
CA GLY A 31 14.55 64.45 41.74
C GLY A 31 15.90 63.98 41.19
N ALA A 32 16.98 64.68 41.52
CA ALA A 32 18.39 64.26 41.33
C ALA A 32 19.29 65.00 42.33
N PRO A 33 20.17 64.30 43.08
CA PRO A 33 21.64 64.27 42.82
C PRO A 33 22.31 62.89 43.13
N SER A 34 23.58 62.57 42.80
CA SER A 34 24.58 63.16 41.88
C SER A 34 25.77 62.20 41.61
N LEU A 35 26.66 62.64 40.70
CA LEU A 35 28.08 62.31 40.46
C LEU A 35 28.97 62.13 41.72
N PRO A 36 30.20 61.52 41.67
CA PRO A 36 31.18 61.57 40.54
C PRO A 36 31.97 60.28 40.17
N VAL A 37 32.23 59.98 38.87
CA VAL A 37 33.38 60.32 37.97
C VAL A 37 34.68 59.49 38.14
N ASN A 38 35.01 58.68 37.12
CA ASN A 38 36.31 58.57 36.39
C ASN A 38 36.31 57.34 35.44
N ALA A 39 36.95 57.32 34.25
CA ALA A 39 37.63 58.38 33.48
C ALA A 39 37.70 58.02 31.96
N ALA A 40 37.87 59.04 31.11
CA ALA A 40 38.30 59.06 29.68
C ALA A 40 37.50 58.22 28.64
N SER A 41 37.02 58.70 27.47
CA SER A 41 37.38 59.80 26.52
C SER A 41 38.60 59.48 25.61
N ILE A 42 38.66 59.80 24.30
CA ILE A 42 38.01 60.83 23.44
C ILE A 42 37.55 60.25 22.06
N SER A 43 36.90 61.11 21.25
CA SER A 43 36.38 61.02 19.87
C SER A 43 37.39 60.54 18.78
N ASP A 44 37.09 60.42 17.47
CA ASP A 44 36.12 61.17 16.62
C ASP A 44 35.59 60.44 15.37
N GLN A 45 34.56 61.01 14.72
CA GLN A 45 34.05 60.56 13.41
C GLN A 45 34.42 61.54 12.27
N VAL A 46 34.93 60.99 11.17
CA VAL A 46 34.64 61.48 9.79
C VAL A 46 34.73 60.29 8.81
N PRO A 47 34.04 60.33 7.66
CA PRO A 47 33.54 59.09 7.03
C PRO A 47 34.32 58.62 5.80
N SER A 48 34.18 57.33 5.48
CA SER A 48 34.40 56.80 4.13
C SER A 48 33.41 55.67 3.81
N ALA A 49 32.55 55.90 2.81
CA ALA A 49 31.65 54.89 2.29
C ALA A 49 32.38 54.00 1.27
N LEU A 50 33.29 53.16 1.75
CA LEU A 50 33.79 52.02 0.98
C LEU A 50 32.85 50.85 1.19
N VAL A 51 32.02 50.55 0.18
CA VAL A 51 31.31 49.26 0.12
C VAL A 51 32.37 48.17 0.03
N ARG A 52 32.52 47.40 1.11
CA ARG A 52 33.39 46.22 1.15
C ARG A 52 32.85 45.24 0.09
N ARG A 53 33.61 45.04 -1.00
CA ARG A 53 33.41 43.85 -1.85
C ARG A 53 33.46 42.63 -0.94
N GLN A 54 32.52 41.70 -1.10
CA GLN A 54 32.60 40.42 -0.40
C GLN A 54 33.94 39.76 -0.75
N SER A 55 34.67 39.39 0.29
CA SER A 55 35.90 38.62 0.21
C SER A 55 35.52 37.17 -0.07
N VAL A 56 36.45 36.43 -0.69
CA VAL A 56 36.45 34.95 -0.59
C VAL A 56 36.41 34.60 0.91
N GLY A 57 35.42 33.80 1.33
CA GLY A 57 35.20 33.44 2.73
C GLY A 57 34.26 34.33 3.57
N ASP A 58 33.66 35.40 3.02
CA ASP A 58 32.64 36.19 3.76
C ASP A 58 31.22 35.54 3.80
N VAL A 59 31.04 34.37 3.18
CA VAL A 59 29.75 33.64 3.05
C VAL A 59 29.99 32.13 3.10
N GLU A 60 29.18 31.39 3.86
CA GLU A 60 29.13 29.91 3.88
C GLU A 60 28.63 29.35 2.54
N LEU A 61 29.26 28.29 2.02
CA LEU A 61 28.77 27.54 0.85
C LEU A 61 28.04 26.29 1.30
N ARG A 62 26.71 26.30 1.25
CA ARG A 62 25.86 25.13 1.42
C ARG A 62 25.53 24.54 0.06
N ILE A 63 26.25 23.49 -0.30
CA ILE A 63 26.30 22.94 -1.66
C ILE A 63 25.45 21.67 -1.73
N LEU A 64 24.40 21.68 -2.56
CA LEU A 64 23.66 20.48 -2.94
C LEU A 64 24.25 19.89 -4.23
N PRO A 65 24.93 18.73 -4.21
CA PRO A 65 25.31 18.01 -5.41
C PRO A 65 24.11 17.17 -5.89
N LEU A 66 23.53 17.54 -7.04
CA LEU A 66 22.27 16.99 -7.56
C LEU A 66 22.50 16.22 -8.88
N GLY A 67 22.01 14.99 -8.99
CA GLY A 67 22.07 14.26 -10.26
C GLY A 67 21.96 12.74 -10.16
N ALA A 68 22.73 12.04 -11.00
CA ALA A 68 22.72 10.58 -11.09
C ALA A 68 24.07 9.95 -10.65
N SER A 69 24.42 8.77 -11.15
CA SER A 69 25.64 8.00 -10.78
C SER A 69 26.96 8.78 -10.84
N ILE A 70 27.09 9.75 -11.74
CA ILE A 70 28.27 10.64 -11.85
C ILE A 70 28.33 11.64 -10.68
N THR A 71 27.19 12.08 -10.15
CA THR A 71 27.12 12.92 -8.94
C THR A 71 27.31 12.10 -7.67
N TRP A 72 26.78 10.87 -7.64
CA TRP A 72 27.05 9.91 -6.54
C TRP A 72 28.56 9.70 -6.36
N GLY A 73 29.26 9.47 -7.48
CA GLY A 73 30.70 9.17 -7.51
C GLY A 73 31.02 7.75 -7.98
N LEU A 74 30.10 7.09 -8.68
CA LEU A 74 30.27 5.71 -9.14
C LEU A 74 31.55 5.56 -9.98
N LYS A 75 32.31 4.48 -9.74
CA LYS A 75 33.67 4.23 -10.27
C LYS A 75 34.80 5.09 -9.69
N SER A 76 34.54 5.93 -8.70
CA SER A 76 35.60 6.44 -7.81
C SER A 76 36.10 5.31 -6.91
N GLU A 77 37.42 5.19 -6.73
CA GLU A 77 38.04 4.27 -5.76
C GLU A 77 37.74 4.67 -4.31
N THR A 78 37.28 5.91 -4.10
CA THR A 78 36.98 6.48 -2.78
C THR A 78 35.49 6.80 -2.57
N HIS A 79 34.64 6.42 -3.54
CA HIS A 79 33.19 6.71 -3.65
C HIS A 79 32.81 8.21 -3.68
N ASN A 80 33.75 9.12 -3.44
CA ASN A 80 33.52 10.56 -3.36
C ASN A 80 33.22 11.23 -4.72
N GLY A 81 33.70 10.64 -5.82
CA GLY A 81 33.64 11.27 -7.15
C GLY A 81 34.31 12.65 -7.17
N TYR A 82 33.66 13.63 -7.80
CA TYR A 82 34.17 15.02 -7.82
C TYR A 82 33.98 15.75 -6.48
N ARG A 83 33.11 15.25 -5.58
CA ARG A 83 32.59 15.99 -4.42
C ARG A 83 33.72 16.36 -3.45
N LYS A 84 34.56 15.39 -3.08
CA LYS A 84 35.72 15.64 -2.20
C LYS A 84 36.71 16.63 -2.78
N TYR A 85 37.15 16.40 -4.03
CA TYR A 85 38.12 17.27 -4.70
C TYR A 85 37.64 18.72 -4.83
N LEU A 86 36.33 18.93 -5.00
CA LEU A 86 35.72 20.27 -5.03
C LEU A 86 35.68 20.89 -3.62
N ARG A 87 35.20 20.13 -2.63
CA ARG A 87 35.09 20.59 -1.24
C ARG A 87 36.47 20.97 -0.69
N ASP A 88 37.46 20.10 -0.81
CA ASP A 88 38.84 20.34 -0.36
C ASP A 88 39.43 21.63 -0.97
N GLN A 89 39.19 21.88 -2.27
CA GLN A 89 39.67 23.10 -2.92
C GLN A 89 38.95 24.35 -2.40
N LEU A 90 37.63 24.28 -2.16
CA LEU A 90 36.88 25.41 -1.63
C LEU A 90 37.27 25.72 -0.17
N ARG A 91 37.51 24.69 0.66
CA ARG A 91 38.10 24.84 2.00
C ARG A 91 39.49 25.48 1.92
N PHE A 92 40.35 25.02 1.01
CA PHE A 92 41.69 25.59 0.81
C PHE A 92 41.68 27.03 0.28
N ASP A 93 40.73 27.38 -0.59
CA ASP A 93 40.49 28.75 -1.04
C ASP A 93 39.96 29.68 0.08
N GLY A 94 39.57 29.12 1.24
CA GLY A 94 39.14 29.87 2.43
C GLY A 94 37.63 30.01 2.61
N TRP A 95 36.82 29.16 1.97
CA TRP A 95 35.37 29.08 2.22
C TRP A 95 35.05 28.11 3.35
N GLU A 96 34.09 28.45 4.20
CA GLU A 96 33.33 27.41 4.93
C GLU A 96 32.39 26.72 3.93
N VAL A 97 32.36 25.39 3.97
CA VAL A 97 31.60 24.56 3.05
C VAL A 97 30.88 23.48 3.85
N ASN A 98 29.59 23.31 3.58
CA ASN A 98 28.79 22.17 4.00
C ASN A 98 28.15 21.55 2.76
N MET A 99 28.32 20.25 2.53
CA MET A 99 27.65 19.50 1.48
C MET A 99 26.32 18.99 2.04
N VAL A 100 25.23 19.07 1.28
CA VAL A 100 23.89 18.69 1.76
C VAL A 100 23.14 17.83 0.75
N GLY A 101 22.24 16.98 1.25
CA GLY A 101 21.30 16.19 0.46
C GLY A 101 20.62 15.12 1.31
N SER A 102 19.59 14.44 0.80
CA SER A 102 18.86 13.41 1.57
C SER A 102 19.62 12.08 1.74
N LYS A 103 20.82 11.94 1.17
CA LYS A 103 21.61 10.70 1.18
C LYS A 103 23.09 10.96 1.46
N HIS A 104 23.75 9.96 2.02
CA HIS A 104 25.21 9.82 2.09
C HIS A 104 25.63 8.45 1.53
N ASP A 105 26.93 8.27 1.24
CA ASP A 105 27.50 6.96 0.90
C ASP A 105 28.38 6.48 2.07
N PRO A 106 27.98 5.39 2.79
CA PRO A 106 28.68 4.93 3.99
C PRO A 106 30.06 4.32 3.72
N ASP A 107 30.37 3.98 2.46
CA ASP A 107 31.70 3.49 2.05
C ASP A 107 32.63 4.65 1.61
N SER A 108 32.14 5.89 1.55
CA SER A 108 32.96 7.03 1.10
C SER A 108 33.94 7.53 2.16
N THR A 109 35.10 8.00 1.72
CA THR A 109 36.18 8.45 2.62
C THR A 109 36.10 9.92 3.01
N MET A 110 35.05 10.60 2.54
CA MET A 110 34.67 11.97 2.87
C MET A 110 33.68 11.94 4.04
N LYS A 111 33.89 12.77 5.06
CA LYS A 111 33.05 12.86 6.26
C LYS A 111 31.79 13.70 6.02
N ASP A 112 31.96 14.77 5.26
CA ASP A 112 30.92 15.73 4.87
C ASP A 112 30.52 15.42 3.44
N ASN A 113 29.71 14.37 3.31
CA ASN A 113 29.53 13.58 2.10
C ASN A 113 28.06 13.44 1.68
N ASP A 114 27.20 14.32 2.15
CA ASP A 114 25.79 14.32 1.77
C ASP A 114 25.63 14.71 0.29
N VAL A 115 24.56 14.20 -0.32
CA VAL A 115 24.32 14.24 -1.77
C VAL A 115 22.84 13.96 -2.08
N GLU A 116 22.35 14.51 -3.20
CA GLU A 116 21.06 14.09 -3.77
C GLU A 116 21.30 13.45 -5.14
N ALA A 117 21.65 12.16 -5.11
CA ALA A 117 21.94 11.42 -6.33
C ALA A 117 21.44 9.97 -6.28
N HIS A 118 20.96 9.51 -7.42
CA HIS A 118 20.34 8.20 -7.57
C HIS A 118 20.84 7.54 -8.87
N SER A 119 21.31 6.30 -8.79
CA SER A 119 22.08 5.66 -9.87
C SER A 119 21.17 5.00 -10.93
N GLY A 120 20.63 5.82 -11.82
CA GLY A 120 19.83 5.37 -12.97
C GLY A 120 18.95 6.47 -13.56
N ASP A 121 18.75 7.54 -12.80
CA ASP A 121 17.72 8.56 -12.96
C ASP A 121 17.82 9.39 -14.24
N THR A 122 16.64 9.72 -14.76
CA THR A 122 16.39 10.76 -15.76
C THR A 122 16.25 12.14 -15.12
N ILE A 123 16.15 13.19 -15.94
CA ILE A 123 15.90 14.56 -15.46
C ILE A 123 14.65 14.63 -14.56
N ASP A 124 13.58 13.91 -14.90
CA ASP A 124 12.31 13.96 -14.16
C ASP A 124 12.40 13.21 -12.82
N MET A 125 13.15 12.09 -12.78
CA MET A 125 13.41 11.35 -11.54
C MET A 125 14.29 12.18 -10.59
N VAL A 126 15.32 12.87 -11.10
CA VAL A 126 16.11 13.83 -10.30
C VAL A 126 15.24 15.02 -9.84
N THR A 127 14.22 15.40 -10.62
CA THR A 127 13.25 16.44 -10.22
C THR A 127 12.35 15.97 -9.07
N ALA A 128 11.94 14.70 -9.04
CA ALA A 128 11.24 14.12 -7.90
C ALA A 128 12.16 14.01 -6.67
N ALA A 129 13.39 13.49 -6.85
CA ALA A 129 14.37 13.33 -5.77
C ALA A 129 14.71 14.65 -5.05
N VAL A 130 14.73 15.78 -5.76
CA VAL A 130 15.12 17.08 -5.17
C VAL A 130 14.22 17.50 -3.99
N HIS A 131 12.98 17.01 -3.92
CA HIS A 131 12.04 17.32 -2.83
C HIS A 131 12.57 16.89 -1.46
N GLY A 132 13.28 15.76 -1.38
CA GLY A 132 13.94 15.32 -0.14
C GLY A 132 15.08 16.23 0.33
N SER A 133 15.56 17.12 -0.53
CA SER A 133 16.69 18.03 -0.27
C SER A 133 16.32 19.52 -0.13
N LEU A 134 15.07 19.92 -0.38
CA LEU A 134 14.66 21.33 -0.33
C LEU A 134 14.81 21.94 1.07
N ALA A 135 14.53 21.16 2.13
CA ALA A 135 14.54 21.64 3.51
C ALA A 135 15.95 22.02 4.02
N TYR A 136 17.04 21.49 3.42
CA TYR A 136 18.41 21.97 3.70
C TYR A 136 18.66 23.40 3.20
N LYS A 137 17.78 23.95 2.36
CA LYS A 137 17.85 25.31 1.77
C LYS A 137 19.25 25.69 1.25
N PRO A 138 19.84 24.90 0.33
CA PRO A 138 21.18 25.15 -0.21
C PRO A 138 21.25 26.50 -0.96
N ASN A 139 22.37 27.22 -0.80
CA ASN A 139 22.64 28.45 -1.55
C ASN A 139 23.43 28.21 -2.84
N VAL A 140 23.95 27.00 -3.05
CA VAL A 140 24.58 26.55 -4.30
C VAL A 140 24.07 25.16 -4.65
N VAL A 141 23.64 24.93 -5.90
CA VAL A 141 23.24 23.60 -6.39
C VAL A 141 24.05 23.25 -7.63
N LEU A 142 24.66 22.06 -7.64
CA LEU A 142 25.50 21.56 -8.73
C LEU A 142 24.75 20.47 -9.49
N ILE A 143 24.28 20.76 -10.70
CA ILE A 143 23.35 19.89 -11.42
C ILE A 143 24.06 19.12 -12.54
N ASN A 144 24.06 17.78 -12.46
CA ASN A 144 24.50 16.87 -13.52
C ASN A 144 23.46 15.74 -13.73
N ALA A 145 22.44 16.03 -14.54
CA ALA A 145 21.37 15.09 -14.91
C ALA A 145 21.04 15.19 -16.41
N GLY A 146 20.60 14.08 -17.02
CA GLY A 146 20.33 13.96 -18.46
C GLY A 146 21.13 12.88 -19.20
N THR A 147 22.14 12.26 -18.57
CA THR A 147 22.93 11.19 -19.20
C THR A 147 22.10 9.92 -19.45
N ASN A 148 21.19 9.57 -18.54
CA ASN A 148 20.28 8.44 -18.74
C ASN A 148 19.20 8.73 -19.78
N ASP A 149 18.65 9.95 -19.84
CA ASP A 149 17.79 10.40 -20.93
C ASP A 149 18.48 10.20 -22.29
N CYS A 150 19.74 10.65 -22.41
CA CYS A 150 20.54 10.46 -23.60
C CYS A 150 20.78 8.98 -23.94
N ARG A 151 21.01 8.13 -22.93
CA ARG A 151 21.22 6.67 -23.07
C ARG A 151 19.94 5.91 -23.47
N LEU A 152 18.78 6.35 -22.98
CA LEU A 152 17.48 5.72 -23.21
C LEU A 152 16.70 6.33 -24.39
N GLY A 153 17.09 7.52 -24.86
CA GLY A 153 16.40 8.26 -25.91
C GLY A 153 15.15 9.02 -25.45
N ILE A 154 15.01 9.26 -24.14
CA ILE A 154 13.81 9.86 -23.54
C ILE A 154 13.78 11.36 -23.84
N GLU A 155 12.75 11.80 -24.56
CA GLU A 155 12.38 13.21 -24.78
C GLU A 155 13.57 14.16 -25.01
N ILE A 156 14.49 13.76 -25.89
CA ILE A 156 15.71 14.50 -26.21
C ILE A 156 15.45 15.94 -26.70
N PRO A 157 14.38 16.26 -27.47
CA PRO A 157 14.07 17.65 -27.84
C PRO A 157 13.64 18.55 -26.67
N GLU A 158 13.06 17.97 -25.62
CA GLU A 158 12.45 18.69 -24.49
C GLU A 158 13.28 18.60 -23.21
N ALA A 159 14.48 17.99 -23.26
CA ALA A 159 15.38 17.88 -22.11
C ALA A 159 15.71 19.23 -21.47
N GLY A 160 15.80 20.31 -22.26
CA GLY A 160 15.94 21.69 -21.77
C GLY A 160 14.70 22.23 -21.07
N ALA A 161 13.48 21.79 -21.42
CA ALA A 161 12.25 22.17 -20.74
C ALA A 161 12.08 21.39 -19.43
N ARG A 162 12.40 20.09 -19.42
CA ARG A 162 12.40 19.26 -18.20
C ARG A 162 13.46 19.73 -17.21
N MET A 163 14.66 20.09 -17.69
CA MET A 163 15.71 20.73 -16.87
C MET A 163 15.30 22.13 -16.38
N ARG A 164 14.50 22.88 -17.14
CA ARG A 164 13.91 24.14 -16.65
C ARG A 164 12.99 23.87 -15.46
N SER A 165 12.11 22.87 -15.55
CA SER A 165 11.20 22.50 -14.46
C SER A 165 11.95 22.13 -13.18
N LEU A 166 13.02 21.34 -13.28
CA LEU A 166 13.91 20.99 -12.17
C LEU A 166 14.49 22.23 -11.47
N ILE A 167 14.99 23.18 -12.26
CA ILE A 167 15.55 24.44 -11.75
C ILE A 167 14.45 25.35 -11.17
N GLU A 168 13.25 25.34 -11.75
CA GLU A 168 12.10 26.09 -11.26
C GLU A 168 11.60 25.55 -9.91
N THR A 169 11.55 24.22 -9.71
CA THR A 169 11.29 23.62 -8.38
C THR A 169 12.29 24.15 -7.33
N LEU A 170 13.58 24.19 -7.65
CA LEU A 170 14.62 24.68 -6.75
C LEU A 170 14.46 26.18 -6.40
N VAL A 171 14.22 27.06 -7.37
CA VAL A 171 14.16 28.51 -7.11
C VAL A 171 12.77 29.03 -6.73
N GLN A 172 11.74 28.19 -6.76
CA GLN A 172 10.40 28.51 -6.24
C GLN A 172 10.17 27.97 -4.81
N ALA A 173 11.05 27.10 -4.30
CA ALA A 173 11.04 26.65 -2.91
C ALA A 173 11.31 27.79 -1.90
N GLU A 174 10.88 27.58 -0.65
CA GLU A 174 10.93 28.62 0.40
C GLU A 174 12.35 29.13 0.65
N ASP A 175 12.53 30.46 0.66
CA ASP A 175 13.80 31.20 0.73
C ASP A 175 14.83 30.94 -0.39
N MET A 176 14.66 29.91 -1.23
CA MET A 176 15.64 29.48 -2.25
C MET A 176 15.61 30.31 -3.55
N SER A 177 14.76 31.34 -3.64
CA SER A 177 14.64 32.26 -4.80
C SER A 177 15.93 32.99 -5.24
N ARG A 178 17.01 32.90 -4.47
CA ARG A 178 18.33 33.47 -4.79
C ARG A 178 19.48 32.45 -4.82
N THR A 179 19.19 31.16 -4.67
CA THR A 179 20.15 30.06 -4.75
C THR A 179 20.90 30.06 -6.08
N LEU A 180 22.22 29.90 -6.02
CA LEU A 180 23.07 29.79 -7.21
C LEU A 180 22.92 28.40 -7.82
N ILE A 181 22.35 28.36 -9.02
CA ILE A 181 22.29 27.18 -9.86
C ILE A 181 23.56 27.11 -10.71
N VAL A 182 24.31 26.03 -10.56
CA VAL A 182 25.45 25.70 -11.43
C VAL A 182 25.03 24.51 -12.27
N LEU A 183 24.50 24.78 -13.47
CA LEU A 183 24.10 23.71 -14.39
C LEU A 183 25.32 23.25 -15.19
N SER A 184 25.66 21.97 -15.11
CA SER A 184 26.69 21.40 -15.97
C SER A 184 26.14 20.91 -17.31
N THR A 185 26.97 20.96 -18.35
CA THR A 185 26.75 20.13 -19.54
C THR A 185 27.01 18.66 -19.21
N LEU A 186 26.30 17.76 -19.87
CA LEU A 186 26.61 16.32 -19.86
C LEU A 186 28.02 16.06 -20.40
N LEU A 187 28.75 15.17 -19.74
CA LEU A 187 30.11 14.78 -20.14
C LEU A 187 30.14 14.12 -21.53
N PRO A 188 31.31 14.03 -22.17
CA PRO A 188 31.55 13.05 -23.22
C PRO A 188 31.22 11.63 -22.75
N THR A 189 30.90 10.75 -23.70
CA THR A 189 30.57 9.32 -23.47
C THR A 189 30.87 8.54 -24.74
N GLU A 190 31.27 7.28 -24.61
CA GLU A 190 31.39 6.34 -25.74
C GLU A 190 30.15 5.44 -25.90
N ASN A 191 29.15 5.57 -25.01
CA ASN A 191 27.88 4.88 -25.16
C ASN A 191 27.17 5.36 -26.44
N ALA A 192 26.96 4.47 -27.41
CA ALA A 192 26.59 4.86 -28.77
C ALA A 192 25.30 5.72 -28.86
N GLN A 193 24.29 5.42 -28.05
CA GLN A 193 23.02 6.17 -28.03
C GLN A 193 23.19 7.50 -27.30
N ALA A 194 23.83 7.52 -26.13
CA ALA A 194 24.07 8.77 -25.41
C ALA A 194 25.00 9.72 -26.18
N LYS A 195 26.04 9.21 -26.83
CA LYS A 195 26.99 9.96 -27.66
C LYS A 195 26.32 10.67 -28.84
N ALA A 196 25.23 10.13 -29.38
CA ALA A 196 24.42 10.79 -30.41
C ALA A 196 23.55 11.93 -29.86
N ASN A 197 23.04 11.78 -28.63
CA ASN A 197 22.04 12.67 -28.03
C ASN A 197 22.65 13.83 -27.20
N VAL A 198 23.77 13.58 -26.51
CA VAL A 198 24.49 14.54 -25.65
C VAL A 198 24.77 15.90 -26.34
N PRO A 199 25.18 15.97 -27.63
CA PRO A 199 25.37 17.25 -28.31
C PRO A 199 24.10 18.12 -28.39
N SER A 200 22.92 17.49 -28.53
CA SER A 200 21.63 18.19 -28.55
C SER A 200 21.25 18.72 -27.18
N VAL A 201 21.32 17.87 -26.15
CA VAL A 201 20.99 18.25 -24.77
C VAL A 201 21.95 19.32 -24.24
N ASN A 202 23.24 19.23 -24.55
CA ASN A 202 24.20 20.27 -24.18
C ASN A 202 23.98 21.61 -24.90
N ALA A 203 23.47 21.60 -26.14
CA ALA A 203 23.06 22.83 -26.81
C ALA A 203 21.82 23.47 -26.14
N GLN A 204 20.87 22.64 -25.70
CA GLN A 204 19.72 23.10 -24.92
C GLN A 204 20.14 23.67 -23.56
N TYR A 205 20.99 22.98 -22.79
CA TYR A 205 21.45 23.45 -21.47
C TYR A 205 22.22 24.77 -21.55
N ARG A 206 23.12 24.93 -22.54
CA ARG A 206 23.81 26.21 -22.81
C ARG A 206 22.83 27.35 -23.13
N THR A 207 21.76 27.05 -23.87
CA THR A 207 20.69 28.01 -24.18
C THR A 207 19.87 28.33 -22.93
N LEU A 208 19.51 27.32 -22.14
CA LEU A 208 18.72 27.44 -20.91
C LEU A 208 19.42 28.32 -19.87
N VAL A 209 20.71 28.10 -19.60
CA VAL A 209 21.50 28.97 -18.70
C VAL A 209 21.43 30.41 -19.15
N LYS A 210 21.61 30.70 -20.45
CA LYS A 210 21.52 32.07 -20.96
C LYS A 210 20.12 32.66 -20.79
N THR A 211 19.07 31.91 -21.13
CA THR A 211 17.68 32.38 -21.07
C THR A 211 17.23 32.63 -19.64
N MET A 212 17.38 31.67 -18.73
CA MET A 212 17.03 31.85 -17.31
C MET A 212 17.87 32.95 -16.65
N ARG A 213 19.11 33.18 -17.13
CA ARG A 213 19.94 34.29 -16.67
C ARG A 213 19.43 35.66 -17.13
N GLU A 214 18.87 35.74 -18.34
CA GLU A 214 18.20 36.95 -18.85
C GLU A 214 16.85 37.20 -18.15
N GLU A 215 16.20 36.15 -17.66
CA GLU A 215 15.01 36.20 -16.81
C GLU A 215 15.30 36.58 -15.34
N GLY A 216 16.58 36.61 -14.94
CA GLY A 216 17.03 37.08 -13.63
C GLY A 216 17.44 35.99 -12.63
N VAL A 217 17.38 34.71 -13.01
CA VAL A 217 17.79 33.57 -12.16
C VAL A 217 19.28 33.66 -11.82
N SER A 218 19.66 33.27 -10.60
CA SER A 218 21.05 33.14 -10.20
C SER A 218 21.65 31.85 -10.79
N ILE A 219 22.01 31.87 -12.07
CA ILE A 219 22.49 30.69 -12.80
C ILE A 219 23.79 30.93 -13.57
N VAL A 220 24.67 29.92 -13.59
CA VAL A 220 25.91 29.86 -14.38
C VAL A 220 26.11 28.46 -14.99
N LEU A 221 26.98 28.38 -16.01
CA LEU A 221 27.27 27.13 -16.74
C LEU A 221 28.59 26.50 -16.27
N ALA A 222 28.57 25.22 -15.93
CA ALA A 222 29.76 24.39 -15.77
C ALA A 222 30.01 23.57 -17.06
N GLU A 223 30.87 24.08 -17.93
CA GLU A 223 31.16 23.48 -19.24
C GLU A 223 32.11 22.28 -19.11
N MET A 224 31.52 21.08 -19.02
CA MET A 224 32.22 19.78 -18.93
C MET A 224 32.57 19.20 -20.31
N ASN A 225 31.86 19.59 -21.37
CA ASN A 225 32.00 19.02 -22.72
C ASN A 225 32.63 20.07 -23.66
N ARG A 226 33.85 20.48 -23.29
CA ARG A 226 34.65 21.52 -23.92
C ARG A 226 35.25 21.05 -25.26
N ALA A 227 35.36 21.98 -26.20
CA ALA A 227 35.95 21.74 -27.52
C ALA A 227 37.48 21.53 -27.49
N ASP A 228 38.15 21.79 -26.36
CA ASP A 228 39.57 21.50 -26.15
C ASP A 228 39.85 20.05 -25.69
N GLY A 229 38.81 19.28 -25.37
CA GLY A 229 38.95 17.92 -24.86
C GLY A 229 39.50 17.83 -23.43
N TRP A 230 39.25 18.83 -22.58
CA TRP A 230 39.73 18.85 -21.19
C TRP A 230 39.41 17.56 -20.41
N ILE A 231 38.16 17.10 -20.48
CA ILE A 231 37.73 15.76 -20.04
C ILE A 231 37.54 14.93 -21.31
N ALA A 232 38.28 13.83 -21.48
CA ALA A 232 38.29 13.07 -22.72
C ALA A 232 38.50 11.55 -22.54
N PHE A 233 37.92 10.80 -23.48
CA PHE A 233 38.13 9.36 -23.59
C PHE A 233 39.50 9.00 -24.19
N PRO A 234 40.09 7.85 -23.78
CA PRO A 234 39.66 6.99 -22.68
C PRO A 234 40.18 7.43 -21.31
N ASN A 235 41.15 8.36 -21.28
CA ASN A 235 42.05 8.55 -20.13
C ASN A 235 41.36 9.06 -18.85
N ASP A 236 40.26 9.80 -18.98
CA ASP A 236 39.54 10.39 -17.83
C ASP A 236 38.35 9.53 -17.34
N PHE A 237 38.13 8.35 -17.95
CA PHE A 237 36.96 7.50 -17.70
C PHE A 237 37.33 6.10 -17.20
N ALA A 238 36.37 5.43 -16.55
CA ALA A 238 36.49 4.06 -16.04
C ALA A 238 35.66 3.05 -16.86
N ASP A 239 34.56 3.50 -17.47
CA ASP A 239 33.75 2.75 -18.44
C ASP A 239 33.26 3.69 -19.57
N ASP A 240 32.21 3.33 -20.32
CA ASP A 240 31.70 4.15 -21.45
C ASP A 240 31.01 5.46 -21.03
N THR A 241 30.80 5.66 -19.72
CA THR A 241 29.94 6.73 -19.15
C THR A 241 30.56 7.41 -17.93
N HIS A 242 31.17 6.66 -17.01
CA HIS A 242 31.61 7.17 -15.70
C HIS A 242 33.07 7.64 -15.71
N PRO A 243 33.39 8.81 -15.13
CA PRO A 243 34.76 9.24 -14.89
C PRO A 243 35.56 8.25 -14.02
N ASN A 244 36.89 8.30 -14.15
CA ASN A 244 37.81 7.80 -13.14
C ASN A 244 38.29 8.97 -12.24
N GLU A 245 39.18 8.72 -11.28
CA GLU A 245 39.71 9.76 -10.37
C GLU A 245 40.28 10.99 -11.09
N ALA A 246 40.97 10.82 -12.22
CA ALA A 246 41.50 11.95 -13.00
C ALA A 246 40.38 12.78 -13.65
N GLY A 247 39.34 12.12 -14.17
CA GLY A 247 38.15 12.78 -14.69
C GLY A 247 37.33 13.50 -13.62
N TYR A 248 37.09 12.86 -12.48
CA TYR A 248 36.41 13.47 -11.34
C TYR A 248 37.19 14.69 -10.79
N LYS A 249 38.51 14.62 -10.72
CA LYS A 249 39.34 15.75 -10.31
C LYS A 249 39.29 16.92 -11.32
N LYS A 250 39.18 16.63 -12.62
CA LYS A 250 38.95 17.65 -13.68
C LYS A 250 37.54 18.25 -13.63
N MET A 251 36.51 17.47 -13.29
CA MET A 251 35.16 17.99 -13.03
C MET A 251 35.17 18.98 -11.86
N ALA A 252 35.83 18.62 -10.76
CA ALA A 252 35.98 19.49 -9.60
C ALA A 252 36.64 20.83 -9.96
N SER A 253 37.61 20.85 -10.88
CA SER A 253 38.20 22.10 -11.39
C SER A 253 37.18 22.99 -12.10
N ILE A 254 36.30 22.41 -12.91
CA ILE A 254 35.26 23.15 -13.65
C ILE A 254 34.19 23.68 -12.69
N TRP A 255 33.74 22.86 -11.73
CA TRP A 255 32.82 23.30 -10.68
C TRP A 255 33.40 24.45 -9.85
N HIS A 256 34.65 24.33 -9.40
CA HIS A 256 35.37 25.37 -8.66
C HIS A 256 35.47 26.67 -9.46
N SER A 257 35.84 26.57 -10.74
CA SER A 257 35.93 27.73 -11.66
C SER A 257 34.57 28.43 -11.80
N ALA A 258 33.48 27.69 -11.99
CA ALA A 258 32.13 28.25 -12.14
C ALA A 258 31.62 28.91 -10.85
N ILE A 259 31.84 28.29 -9.68
CA ILE A 259 31.52 28.87 -8.36
C ILE A 259 32.32 30.16 -8.13
N LYS A 260 33.62 30.17 -8.48
CA LYS A 260 34.52 31.32 -8.30
C LYS A 260 34.16 32.49 -9.22
N ASP A 261 33.76 32.22 -10.46
CA ASP A 261 33.20 33.23 -11.37
C ASP A 261 31.86 33.80 -10.86
N ALA A 262 30.97 32.95 -10.35
CA ALA A 262 29.71 33.38 -9.74
C ALA A 262 29.91 34.21 -8.46
N ALA A 263 30.88 33.86 -7.62
CA ALA A 263 31.30 34.64 -6.46
C ALA A 263 31.83 36.03 -6.86
N ASN A 264 32.71 36.10 -7.86
CA ASN A 264 33.22 37.37 -8.42
C ASN A 264 32.10 38.26 -8.99
N LYS A 265 30.98 37.66 -9.41
CA LYS A 265 29.77 38.33 -9.91
C LYS A 265 28.74 38.64 -8.80
N ASN A 266 29.03 38.31 -7.54
CA ASN A 266 28.17 38.48 -6.35
C ASN A 266 26.82 37.72 -6.46
N LEU A 267 26.86 36.49 -6.97
CA LEU A 267 25.67 35.68 -7.25
C LEU A 267 25.32 34.69 -6.14
N ILE A 268 26.27 34.44 -5.23
CA ILE A 268 26.09 33.61 -4.04
C ILE A 268 25.56 34.52 -2.91
N VAL A 269 24.47 34.08 -2.28
CA VAL A 269 23.91 34.67 -1.06
C VAL A 269 24.29 33.83 0.15
N ALA A 270 24.17 34.36 1.38
CA ALA A 270 24.16 33.48 2.55
C ALA A 270 22.98 32.49 2.45
N PRO A 271 23.16 31.22 2.86
CA PRO A 271 22.04 30.29 2.91
C PRO A 271 21.04 30.73 3.97
N ALA A 272 19.79 30.28 3.84
CA ALA A 272 18.83 30.40 4.92
C ALA A 272 19.25 29.50 6.10
N ALA A 273 18.57 29.64 7.25
CA ALA A 273 18.52 28.51 8.19
C ALA A 273 17.94 27.29 7.46
N PHE A 274 18.20 26.07 7.95
CA PHE A 274 17.40 24.92 7.52
C PHE A 274 15.91 25.22 7.74
N GLY A 275 15.06 24.65 6.88
CA GLY A 275 13.68 24.45 7.26
C GLY A 275 13.67 23.61 8.54
N SER A 276 12.83 23.98 9.50
CA SER A 276 12.48 23.08 10.59
C SER A 276 11.23 22.30 10.17
N PRO A 277 11.34 21.00 9.88
CA PRO A 277 10.25 20.10 10.24
C PRO A 277 9.88 20.35 11.70
N GLY A 278 8.59 20.29 12.04
CA GLY A 278 8.10 20.77 13.33
C GLY A 278 8.71 20.03 14.54
N GLY A 279 8.64 20.67 15.71
CA GLY A 279 8.96 20.04 17.00
C GLY A 279 10.43 20.12 17.41
N SER A 280 10.67 20.13 18.73
CA SER A 280 12.00 20.18 19.35
C SER A 280 12.47 18.81 19.87
N ASP A 281 11.67 17.78 19.69
CA ASP A 281 11.73 16.51 20.44
C ASP A 281 11.37 15.31 19.54
N GLY A 282 11.76 15.34 18.25
CA GLY A 282 11.43 14.31 17.25
C GLY A 282 9.99 14.35 16.70
N GLN A 283 9.14 15.24 17.21
CA GLN A 283 7.70 15.31 16.92
C GLN A 283 7.36 16.25 15.74
N CYS A 284 7.23 15.71 14.53
CA CYS A 284 6.83 16.47 13.34
C CYS A 284 5.67 15.82 12.57
N GLU A 285 4.92 16.63 11.82
CA GLU A 285 3.94 16.12 10.87
C GLU A 285 4.63 15.61 9.60
N ARG A 286 4.02 14.63 8.93
CA ARG A 286 4.53 14.01 7.69
C ARG A 286 3.81 14.62 6.49
N GLU A 287 4.58 14.95 5.45
CA GLU A 287 4.06 15.42 4.17
C GLU A 287 4.02 14.30 3.13
N TYR A 288 3.16 14.45 2.12
CA TYR A 288 3.06 13.49 1.01
C TYR A 288 4.34 13.49 0.17
N GLY A 289 4.84 12.30 -0.19
CA GLY A 289 6.06 12.14 -1.00
C GLY A 289 7.39 12.31 -0.24
N THR A 290 7.39 12.71 1.04
CA THR A 290 8.64 12.90 1.83
C THR A 290 9.18 11.61 2.46
N GLY A 291 8.88 10.45 1.87
CA GLY A 291 9.33 9.14 2.38
C GLY A 291 10.77 8.84 1.95
N VAL A 292 11.70 8.74 2.90
CA VAL A 292 13.12 8.49 2.57
C VAL A 292 13.33 7.01 2.23
N TYR A 293 13.53 6.70 0.94
CA TYR A 293 13.65 5.32 0.45
C TYR A 293 14.92 4.62 0.96
N ALA A 294 14.74 3.42 1.51
CA ALA A 294 15.78 2.57 2.11
C ALA A 294 16.91 2.09 1.17
N GLY A 295 16.77 2.27 -0.15
CA GLY A 295 17.81 1.96 -1.15
C GLY A 295 17.67 0.62 -1.87
N GLY A 296 16.80 -0.27 -1.41
CA GLY A 296 16.54 -1.57 -2.03
C GLY A 296 15.62 -2.48 -1.21
N LEU A 297 15.62 -3.78 -1.53
CA LEU A 297 14.79 -4.79 -0.88
C LEU A 297 15.15 -4.99 0.60
N THR A 298 14.39 -4.34 1.48
CA THR A 298 14.49 -4.48 2.94
C THR A 298 14.02 -5.86 3.43
N GLN A 299 13.15 -6.52 2.66
CA GLN A 299 12.77 -7.94 2.84
C GLN A 299 13.00 -8.73 1.55
N ARG A 300 13.68 -9.88 1.64
CA ARG A 300 14.16 -10.68 0.48
C ARG A 300 13.52 -12.06 0.35
N GLY A 301 12.27 -12.17 0.79
CA GLY A 301 11.48 -13.40 0.71
C GLY A 301 11.56 -14.25 1.97
N SER A 302 10.41 -14.61 2.52
CA SER A 302 10.27 -15.23 3.84
C SER A 302 8.86 -15.84 4.00
N GLY A 303 8.70 -16.74 4.98
CA GLY A 303 7.42 -17.41 5.23
C GLY A 303 7.10 -18.56 4.28
N GLU A 304 5.91 -19.15 4.43
CA GLU A 304 5.52 -20.40 3.78
C GLU A 304 4.22 -20.27 2.94
N GLU A 305 4.09 -21.12 1.93
CA GLU A 305 2.91 -21.27 1.07
C GLU A 305 2.50 -22.74 0.98
N ASP A 306 1.32 -23.05 0.43
CA ASP A 306 0.85 -24.43 0.19
C ASP A 306 1.02 -24.89 -1.27
N GLY A 307 1.62 -24.05 -2.13
CA GLY A 307 1.85 -24.36 -3.55
C GLY A 307 0.61 -24.16 -4.41
N ILE A 308 0.52 -24.90 -5.52
CA ILE A 308 -0.65 -24.87 -6.43
C ILE A 308 -1.67 -25.94 -6.03
N TYR A 309 -2.94 -25.74 -6.36
CA TYR A 309 -4.01 -26.70 -6.06
C TYR A 309 -3.84 -28.02 -6.82
N TYR A 310 -3.83 -29.12 -6.07
CA TYR A 310 -3.94 -30.48 -6.60
C TYR A 310 -5.25 -31.11 -6.17
N HIS A 311 -6.15 -31.33 -7.14
CA HIS A 311 -7.43 -31.97 -6.91
C HIS A 311 -7.28 -33.47 -6.63
N ASP A 312 -7.93 -33.93 -5.58
CA ASP A 312 -8.17 -35.32 -5.24
C ASP A 312 -9.62 -35.44 -4.76
N SER A 313 -10.25 -36.60 -4.90
CA SER A 313 -11.65 -36.76 -4.48
C SER A 313 -12.07 -38.17 -4.10
N GLU A 314 -13.04 -38.23 -3.20
CA GLU A 314 -13.63 -39.44 -2.64
C GLU A 314 -15.06 -39.59 -3.18
N ALA A 315 -15.30 -40.61 -4.00
CA ALA A 315 -16.60 -40.83 -4.63
C ALA A 315 -17.63 -41.31 -3.59
N MET A 316 -18.57 -40.45 -3.21
CA MET A 316 -19.56 -40.71 -2.15
C MET A 316 -20.80 -41.46 -2.66
N GLY A 317 -20.92 -41.65 -3.98
CA GLY A 317 -22.08 -42.26 -4.61
C GLY A 317 -23.28 -41.31 -4.68
N GLU A 318 -24.48 -41.86 -4.61
CA GLU A 318 -25.74 -41.10 -4.49
C GLU A 318 -25.95 -40.70 -3.02
N VAL A 319 -26.03 -39.40 -2.74
CA VAL A 319 -26.18 -38.87 -1.37
C VAL A 319 -27.61 -38.41 -1.05
N PHE A 320 -28.44 -38.21 -2.08
CA PHE A 320 -29.85 -37.84 -2.01
C PHE A 320 -30.55 -38.15 -3.33
N THR A 321 -31.86 -38.38 -3.28
CA THR A 321 -32.73 -38.57 -4.46
C THR A 321 -34.00 -37.77 -4.27
N VAL A 322 -34.43 -37.05 -5.31
CA VAL A 322 -35.61 -36.19 -5.30
C VAL A 322 -36.45 -36.36 -6.58
N LEU A 323 -37.77 -36.26 -6.45
CA LEU A 323 -38.69 -36.24 -7.59
C LEU A 323 -38.83 -34.80 -8.10
N GLY A 324 -38.64 -34.60 -9.40
CA GLY A 324 -38.81 -33.31 -10.05
C GLY A 324 -39.72 -33.36 -11.27
N GLY A 325 -40.25 -32.21 -11.68
CA GLY A 325 -41.05 -32.09 -12.90
C GLY A 325 -40.23 -32.28 -14.18
N GLU A 326 -40.91 -32.11 -15.32
CA GLU A 326 -40.37 -32.28 -16.68
C GLU A 326 -39.25 -31.27 -17.03
N ASP A 327 -39.18 -30.13 -16.33
CA ASP A 327 -38.08 -29.15 -16.42
C ASP A 327 -36.77 -29.72 -15.82
N ASP A 328 -35.92 -30.26 -16.71
CA ASP A 328 -34.67 -31.00 -16.44
C ASP A 328 -33.39 -30.13 -16.39
N PHE A 329 -33.38 -28.99 -17.09
CA PHE A 329 -32.19 -28.14 -17.20
C PHE A 329 -32.31 -26.86 -16.39
N ASP A 330 -31.18 -26.44 -15.82
CA ASP A 330 -31.03 -25.19 -15.08
C ASP A 330 -32.03 -25.11 -13.89
N THR A 331 -32.34 -26.27 -13.28
CA THR A 331 -33.40 -26.45 -12.26
C THR A 331 -32.92 -26.52 -10.81
N PHE A 332 -31.63 -26.80 -10.60
CA PHE A 332 -31.01 -27.01 -9.28
C PHE A 332 -29.94 -25.96 -9.00
N PHE A 333 -29.86 -25.53 -7.75
CA PHE A 333 -28.81 -24.65 -7.23
C PHE A 333 -28.33 -25.17 -5.87
N PHE A 334 -27.15 -24.71 -5.45
CA PHE A 334 -26.57 -24.99 -4.14
C PHE A 334 -26.10 -23.65 -3.57
N ALA A 335 -26.38 -23.39 -2.29
CA ALA A 335 -26.15 -22.07 -1.67
C ALA A 335 -26.08 -22.13 -0.13
N ARG A 336 -25.34 -21.21 0.48
CA ARG A 336 -25.26 -20.95 1.93
C ARG A 336 -26.54 -20.27 2.42
N ILE A 337 -27.65 -20.99 2.52
CA ILE A 337 -28.93 -20.40 2.97
C ILE A 337 -28.96 -20.22 4.49
N PHE A 338 -28.44 -21.19 5.26
CA PHE A 338 -28.45 -21.15 6.72
C PHE A 338 -27.07 -21.15 7.41
N SER A 339 -25.98 -21.47 6.70
CA SER A 339 -24.64 -21.51 7.29
C SER A 339 -23.55 -21.21 6.26
N ARG A 340 -22.45 -20.60 6.71
CA ARG A 340 -21.22 -20.40 5.92
C ARG A 340 -20.53 -21.73 5.57
N ASP A 341 -20.72 -22.77 6.40
CA ASP A 341 -19.94 -24.02 6.32
C ASP A 341 -20.33 -24.91 5.13
N ARG A 342 -21.60 -24.84 4.69
CA ARG A 342 -22.22 -25.82 3.80
C ARG A 342 -23.29 -25.21 2.92
N ASP A 343 -23.42 -25.79 1.73
CA ASP A 343 -24.51 -25.45 0.81
C ASP A 343 -25.72 -26.36 1.01
N ASP A 344 -26.89 -25.74 1.10
CA ASP A 344 -28.20 -26.35 0.99
C ASP A 344 -28.59 -26.54 -0.49
N MET A 345 -29.48 -27.48 -0.81
CA MET A 345 -29.93 -27.70 -2.19
C MET A 345 -31.28 -27.02 -2.46
N LEU A 346 -31.35 -26.25 -3.55
CA LEU A 346 -32.53 -25.53 -4.00
C LEU A 346 -33.03 -26.09 -5.33
N ARG A 347 -34.35 -26.17 -5.53
CA ARG A 347 -34.98 -26.48 -6.82
C ARG A 347 -36.10 -25.51 -7.13
N TRP A 348 -36.09 -24.84 -8.29
CA TRP A 348 -37.20 -23.97 -8.66
C TRP A 348 -38.42 -24.75 -9.18
N THR A 349 -39.60 -24.16 -9.02
CA THR A 349 -40.86 -24.62 -9.61
C THR A 349 -41.75 -23.42 -9.97
N LYS A 350 -42.66 -23.61 -10.93
CA LYS A 350 -43.66 -22.59 -11.32
C LYS A 350 -45.01 -22.97 -10.72
N ALA A 351 -45.58 -22.07 -9.92
CA ALA A 351 -46.92 -22.21 -9.36
C ALA A 351 -47.67 -20.89 -9.49
N ASP A 352 -48.92 -20.95 -9.97
CA ASP A 352 -49.84 -19.79 -10.03
C ASP A 352 -49.30 -18.60 -10.87
N GLY A 353 -48.36 -18.85 -11.78
CA GLY A 353 -47.67 -17.82 -12.57
C GLY A 353 -46.45 -17.19 -11.89
N SER A 354 -46.08 -17.63 -10.69
CA SER A 354 -44.91 -17.22 -9.92
C SER A 354 -43.82 -18.29 -9.87
N VAL A 355 -42.56 -17.87 -9.64
CA VAL A 355 -41.45 -18.78 -9.31
C VAL A 355 -41.40 -18.99 -7.80
N LYS A 356 -41.26 -20.24 -7.37
CA LYS A 356 -41.03 -20.65 -5.97
C LYS A 356 -39.82 -21.57 -5.91
N TYR A 357 -39.05 -21.49 -4.83
CA TYR A 357 -37.89 -22.35 -4.60
C TYR A 357 -38.23 -23.36 -3.50
N LEU A 358 -38.08 -24.63 -3.80
CA LEU A 358 -38.14 -25.73 -2.83
C LEU A 358 -36.73 -25.95 -2.30
N LEU A 359 -36.59 -26.03 -0.97
CA LEU A 359 -35.32 -26.08 -0.27
C LEU A 359 -35.16 -27.38 0.50
N ASN A 360 -34.04 -28.06 0.29
CA ASN A 360 -33.62 -29.27 0.97
C ASN A 360 -32.34 -28.99 1.77
N ARG A 361 -32.47 -28.94 3.10
CA ARG A 361 -31.41 -28.50 4.03
C ARG A 361 -30.31 -29.55 4.18
N ASN A 362 -29.04 -29.14 4.16
CA ASN A 362 -27.86 -29.99 4.31
C ASN A 362 -27.52 -30.20 5.80
N ILE A 363 -27.92 -31.34 6.36
CA ILE A 363 -27.77 -31.64 7.79
C ILE A 363 -26.82 -32.82 7.98
N ASP A 364 -25.79 -32.66 8.83
CA ASP A 364 -24.83 -33.72 9.05
C ASP A 364 -25.33 -34.87 9.93
N GLY A 365 -24.73 -36.05 9.77
CA GLY A 365 -25.10 -37.26 10.50
C GLY A 365 -26.43 -37.90 10.07
N GLN A 366 -27.16 -37.29 9.14
CA GLN A 366 -28.35 -37.88 8.53
C GLN A 366 -28.02 -39.04 7.57
N SER A 367 -29.01 -39.90 7.33
CA SER A 367 -28.87 -41.08 6.43
C SER A 367 -28.89 -40.71 4.94
N THR A 368 -29.42 -39.55 4.60
CA THR A 368 -29.24 -38.84 3.33
C THR A 368 -28.66 -37.46 3.62
N LYS A 369 -27.90 -36.87 2.70
CA LYS A 369 -27.19 -35.61 2.99
C LYS A 369 -28.10 -34.37 3.07
N PHE A 370 -29.25 -34.42 2.39
CA PHE A 370 -30.26 -33.38 2.49
C PHE A 370 -31.55 -33.94 3.10
N VAL A 371 -32.30 -33.08 3.79
CA VAL A 371 -33.61 -33.42 4.36
C VAL A 371 -34.72 -32.78 3.52
N ASP A 372 -35.81 -33.53 3.30
CA ASP A 372 -37.00 -33.02 2.63
C ASP A 372 -37.96 -32.36 3.63
N GLU A 373 -37.60 -31.14 4.05
CA GLU A 373 -38.40 -30.31 4.96
C GLU A 373 -39.56 -29.59 4.24
N HIS A 374 -39.70 -29.77 2.91
CA HIS A 374 -40.70 -29.13 2.04
C HIS A 374 -40.75 -27.58 2.18
N ILE A 375 -39.65 -26.94 2.58
CA ILE A 375 -39.58 -25.48 2.75
C ILE A 375 -39.72 -24.82 1.37
N SER A 376 -40.84 -24.12 1.15
CA SER A 376 -41.06 -23.33 -0.06
C SER A 376 -40.81 -21.84 0.24
N MET A 377 -39.80 -21.26 -0.38
CA MET A 377 -39.50 -19.83 -0.28
C MET A 377 -39.77 -19.08 -1.59
N THR A 378 -39.90 -17.76 -1.49
CA THR A 378 -39.96 -16.83 -2.62
C THR A 378 -38.98 -15.70 -2.39
N VAL A 379 -38.45 -15.16 -3.49
CA VAL A 379 -37.53 -14.01 -3.53
C VAL A 379 -38.21 -12.76 -4.10
N GLU A 380 -39.55 -12.80 -4.21
CA GLU A 380 -40.47 -11.79 -4.75
C GLU A 380 -40.24 -11.40 -6.23
N ASP A 381 -39.77 -12.35 -7.05
CA ASP A 381 -39.47 -12.12 -8.46
C ASP A 381 -40.22 -13.00 -9.47
N ASN A 382 -39.86 -12.85 -10.75
CA ASN A 382 -40.12 -13.82 -11.82
C ASN A 382 -38.86 -14.00 -12.69
N CYS A 383 -37.73 -14.39 -12.08
CA CYS A 383 -36.48 -14.55 -12.82
C CYS A 383 -36.57 -15.63 -13.90
N ASN A 384 -35.85 -15.44 -15.01
CA ASN A 384 -35.57 -16.52 -15.94
C ASN A 384 -34.52 -17.45 -15.30
N PRO A 385 -34.75 -18.77 -15.15
CA PRO A 385 -33.83 -19.68 -14.47
C PRO A 385 -32.36 -19.57 -14.88
N ALA A 386 -32.08 -19.40 -16.18
CA ALA A 386 -30.72 -19.19 -16.71
C ALA A 386 -30.07 -17.83 -16.36
N GLY A 387 -30.67 -17.06 -15.45
CA GLY A 387 -30.13 -15.85 -14.83
C GLY A 387 -30.20 -15.85 -13.31
N VAL A 388 -30.66 -16.94 -12.69
CA VAL A 388 -30.65 -17.12 -11.23
C VAL A 388 -29.23 -17.44 -10.78
N ASN A 389 -28.75 -16.69 -9.79
CA ASN A 389 -27.50 -16.94 -9.08
C ASN A 389 -27.81 -16.82 -7.59
N PHE A 390 -27.15 -17.64 -6.78
CA PHE A 390 -27.10 -17.46 -5.33
C PHE A 390 -25.64 -17.16 -4.98
N ILE A 391 -25.39 -15.98 -4.41
CA ILE A 391 -24.04 -15.51 -4.05
C ILE A 391 -24.14 -14.35 -3.03
N ASP A 392 -23.31 -14.37 -1.99
CA ASP A 392 -23.14 -13.29 -1.00
C ASP A 392 -22.82 -11.93 -1.67
N VAL A 393 -23.65 -10.90 -1.44
CA VAL A 393 -23.38 -9.53 -1.95
C VAL A 393 -23.10 -8.50 -0.86
N ASN A 394 -23.13 -8.86 0.44
CA ASN A 394 -23.02 -7.94 1.58
C ASN A 394 -21.89 -8.29 2.59
N ALA A 395 -21.17 -9.39 2.37
CA ALA A 395 -20.22 -10.02 3.29
C ALA A 395 -20.80 -10.31 4.69
N ASP A 396 -21.98 -10.93 4.76
CA ASP A 396 -22.48 -11.63 5.95
C ASP A 396 -22.20 -13.16 5.92
N GLY A 397 -21.77 -13.67 4.77
CA GLY A 397 -21.34 -15.06 4.57
C GLY A 397 -22.44 -16.02 4.18
N LEU A 398 -23.71 -15.60 4.14
CA LEU A 398 -24.80 -16.33 3.50
C LEU A 398 -24.93 -15.92 2.04
N ASP A 399 -25.52 -16.78 1.21
CA ASP A 399 -25.69 -16.48 -0.21
C ASP A 399 -27.01 -15.74 -0.47
N ASP A 400 -26.89 -14.51 -0.96
CA ASP A 400 -28.01 -13.69 -1.42
C ASP A 400 -28.53 -14.17 -2.77
N PHE A 401 -29.73 -13.72 -3.16
CA PHE A 401 -30.30 -14.03 -4.45
C PHE A 401 -30.04 -12.91 -5.47
N VAL A 402 -29.48 -13.25 -6.63
CA VAL A 402 -29.27 -12.31 -7.75
C VAL A 402 -29.89 -12.82 -9.05
N CYS A 403 -30.85 -12.05 -9.60
CA CYS A 403 -31.40 -12.28 -10.93
C CYS A 403 -30.71 -11.40 -11.97
N ILE A 404 -29.98 -12.01 -12.90
CA ILE A 404 -29.42 -11.38 -14.09
C ILE A 404 -30.47 -11.41 -15.21
N ALA A 405 -30.96 -10.26 -15.66
CA ALA A 405 -31.87 -10.14 -16.78
C ALA A 405 -31.18 -10.42 -18.13
N LYS A 406 -31.98 -10.67 -19.19
CA LYS A 406 -31.48 -11.08 -20.52
C LYS A 406 -30.47 -10.10 -21.15
N ASP A 407 -30.59 -8.82 -20.83
CA ASP A 407 -29.71 -7.74 -21.31
C ASP A 407 -28.41 -7.59 -20.50
N GLY A 408 -28.24 -8.37 -19.42
CA GLY A 408 -27.11 -8.33 -18.49
C GLY A 408 -27.40 -7.57 -17.18
N THR A 409 -28.51 -6.84 -17.07
CA THR A 409 -28.82 -6.04 -15.88
C THR A 409 -29.20 -6.92 -14.69
N ALA A 410 -28.56 -6.75 -13.53
CA ALA A 410 -28.71 -7.61 -12.37
C ALA A 410 -29.46 -6.94 -11.21
N TYR A 411 -30.32 -7.70 -10.55
CA TYR A 411 -31.19 -7.29 -9.44
C TYR A 411 -31.00 -8.24 -8.24
N ALA A 412 -31.03 -7.71 -7.01
CA ALA A 412 -30.73 -8.49 -5.80
C ALA A 412 -31.89 -8.53 -4.78
N SER A 413 -32.00 -9.66 -4.08
CA SER A 413 -32.80 -9.85 -2.87
C SER A 413 -31.90 -10.43 -1.78
N ILE A 414 -31.83 -9.78 -0.61
CA ILE A 414 -30.90 -10.13 0.47
C ILE A 414 -31.49 -11.21 1.38
N ASN A 415 -30.72 -12.26 1.67
CA ASN A 415 -31.04 -13.31 2.63
C ASN A 415 -30.91 -12.74 4.05
N THR A 416 -31.91 -12.91 4.91
CA THR A 416 -31.85 -12.40 6.30
C THR A 416 -31.47 -13.45 7.34
N GLY A 417 -31.05 -14.65 6.92
CA GLY A 417 -30.59 -15.73 7.81
C GLY A 417 -31.67 -16.32 8.74
N GLU A 418 -32.94 -16.04 8.45
CA GLU A 418 -34.09 -16.53 9.22
C GLU A 418 -34.40 -18.01 8.95
N ASP A 419 -35.13 -18.65 9.88
CA ASP A 419 -35.71 -19.99 9.68
C ASP A 419 -37.23 -19.92 9.92
N PRO A 420 -38.08 -20.05 8.87
CA PRO A 420 -37.74 -20.28 7.46
C PRO A 420 -37.05 -19.08 6.79
N PRO A 421 -36.29 -19.30 5.70
CA PRO A 421 -35.47 -18.27 5.08
C PRO A 421 -36.31 -17.22 4.38
N ARG A 422 -35.89 -15.96 4.53
CA ARG A 422 -36.59 -14.77 4.05
C ARG A 422 -35.64 -13.91 3.22
N PHE A 423 -36.10 -13.55 2.04
CA PHE A 423 -35.35 -12.71 1.09
C PHE A 423 -36.02 -11.33 0.99
N VAL A 424 -35.22 -10.26 1.00
CA VAL A 424 -35.69 -8.87 0.91
C VAL A 424 -35.23 -8.25 -0.41
N TYR A 425 -36.16 -8.08 -1.35
CA TYR A 425 -35.87 -7.43 -2.64
C TYR A 425 -35.36 -6.00 -2.44
N LYS A 426 -34.17 -5.70 -2.94
CA LYS A 426 -33.52 -4.38 -2.87
C LYS A 426 -33.61 -3.59 -4.18
N GLY A 427 -33.95 -4.25 -5.29
CA GLY A 427 -34.03 -3.63 -6.60
C GLY A 427 -32.80 -3.85 -7.47
N LEU A 428 -32.41 -2.81 -8.22
CA LEU A 428 -31.26 -2.84 -9.12
C LEU A 428 -29.96 -2.96 -8.31
N TRP A 429 -29.17 -3.99 -8.59
CA TRP A 429 -27.83 -4.18 -8.02
C TRP A 429 -26.75 -3.70 -8.97
N LYS A 430 -26.82 -4.09 -10.26
CA LYS A 430 -25.85 -3.65 -11.27
C LYS A 430 -26.46 -3.49 -12.67
N SER A 431 -26.25 -2.32 -13.27
CA SER A 431 -26.51 -2.08 -14.70
C SER A 431 -25.54 -2.86 -15.59
N ARG A 432 -26.06 -3.42 -16.70
CA ARG A 432 -25.31 -4.12 -17.73
C ARG A 432 -24.07 -3.38 -18.26
N GLU A 433 -22.97 -4.09 -18.41
CA GLU A 433 -21.73 -3.57 -19.03
C GLU A 433 -21.64 -3.95 -20.50
N GLY A 434 -22.60 -3.46 -21.30
CA GLY A 434 -22.65 -3.68 -22.76
C GLY A 434 -23.09 -5.08 -23.20
N TYR A 435 -22.63 -6.15 -22.57
CA TYR A 435 -22.96 -7.55 -22.88
C TYR A 435 -24.25 -8.05 -22.20
N GLY A 436 -24.84 -9.13 -22.73
CA GLY A 436 -26.05 -9.77 -22.21
C GLY A 436 -25.81 -10.95 -21.25
N GLN A 437 -26.91 -11.48 -20.69
CA GLN A 437 -26.94 -12.53 -19.64
C GLN A 437 -25.88 -13.64 -19.78
N ALA A 438 -25.73 -14.23 -20.97
CA ALA A 438 -24.84 -15.36 -21.20
C ALA A 438 -23.34 -15.06 -20.93
N ASN A 439 -22.94 -13.79 -21.00
CA ASN A 439 -21.57 -13.32 -20.77
C ASN A 439 -21.28 -12.96 -19.31
N VAL A 440 -22.31 -12.76 -18.47
CA VAL A 440 -22.13 -12.30 -17.09
C VAL A 440 -21.79 -13.47 -16.16
N ARG A 441 -20.80 -13.31 -15.29
CA ARG A 441 -20.52 -14.20 -14.15
C ARG A 441 -20.41 -13.33 -12.90
N LEU A 442 -20.82 -13.88 -11.77
CA LEU A 442 -20.62 -13.27 -10.46
C LEU A 442 -19.55 -14.08 -9.72
N GLY A 443 -18.82 -13.44 -8.82
CA GLY A 443 -17.81 -14.09 -7.97
C GLY A 443 -16.99 -13.07 -7.19
N ASP A 444 -16.57 -13.39 -5.98
CA ASP A 444 -15.61 -12.56 -5.23
C ASP A 444 -14.20 -12.78 -5.81
N VAL A 445 -13.80 -11.90 -6.72
CA VAL A 445 -12.49 -12.01 -7.39
C VAL A 445 -11.39 -11.19 -6.70
N ASP A 446 -11.74 -10.24 -5.83
CA ASP A 446 -10.79 -9.39 -5.10
C ASP A 446 -10.48 -9.91 -3.68
N GLY A 447 -11.36 -10.73 -3.12
CA GLY A 447 -11.20 -11.46 -1.86
C GLY A 447 -11.61 -10.64 -0.62
N ASP A 448 -12.68 -9.84 -0.73
CA ASP A 448 -13.20 -9.03 0.38
C ASP A 448 -14.56 -9.49 0.94
N GLY A 449 -15.12 -10.57 0.40
CA GLY A 449 -16.32 -11.27 0.86
C GLY A 449 -17.60 -10.89 0.11
N ARG A 450 -17.53 -10.05 -0.92
CA ARG A 450 -18.68 -9.55 -1.69
C ARG A 450 -18.57 -10.02 -3.15
N ALA A 451 -19.67 -10.49 -3.74
CA ALA A 451 -19.71 -10.84 -5.16
C ALA A 451 -19.42 -9.62 -6.05
N ASP A 452 -18.43 -9.76 -6.93
CA ASP A 452 -18.18 -8.80 -8.01
C ASP A 452 -18.99 -9.14 -9.26
N TYR A 453 -19.21 -8.13 -10.10
CA TYR A 453 -19.87 -8.29 -11.39
C TYR A 453 -18.80 -8.44 -12.47
N CYS A 454 -18.71 -9.62 -13.09
CA CYS A 454 -17.73 -9.95 -14.11
C CYS A 454 -18.39 -10.23 -15.47
N VAL A 455 -17.69 -9.92 -16.56
CA VAL A 455 -18.14 -10.12 -17.94
C VAL A 455 -17.06 -10.84 -18.73
N VAL A 456 -17.43 -11.99 -19.30
CA VAL A 456 -16.57 -12.83 -20.14
C VAL A 456 -16.77 -12.47 -21.62
N ALA A 457 -15.74 -11.95 -22.25
CA ALA A 457 -15.73 -11.55 -23.66
C ALA A 457 -15.63 -12.77 -24.61
N GLY A 458 -15.87 -12.55 -25.91
CA GLY A 458 -15.91 -13.63 -26.92
C GLY A 458 -14.59 -14.40 -27.13
N ASN A 459 -13.47 -13.89 -26.63
CA ASN A 459 -12.16 -14.55 -26.59
C ASN A 459 -11.86 -15.29 -25.27
N GLY A 460 -12.75 -15.19 -24.27
CA GLY A 460 -12.57 -15.75 -22.94
C GLY A 460 -11.84 -14.84 -21.93
N ASP A 461 -11.50 -13.60 -22.29
CA ASP A 461 -11.03 -12.60 -21.30
C ASP A 461 -12.17 -12.23 -20.35
N ILE A 462 -11.86 -11.95 -19.08
CA ILE A 462 -12.84 -11.48 -18.09
C ILE A 462 -12.48 -10.09 -17.59
N THR A 463 -13.43 -9.17 -17.72
CA THR A 463 -13.40 -7.83 -17.12
C THR A 463 -14.35 -7.80 -15.93
N CYS A 464 -13.93 -7.24 -14.80
CA CYS A 464 -14.73 -7.21 -13.57
C CYS A 464 -14.90 -5.78 -13.02
N TRP A 465 -15.97 -5.60 -12.25
CA TRP A 465 -16.28 -4.39 -11.50
C TRP A 465 -16.57 -4.80 -10.06
N ARG A 466 -15.88 -4.16 -9.11
CA ARG A 466 -15.96 -4.43 -7.68
C ARG A 466 -17.27 -3.93 -7.08
N ASN A 467 -17.93 -4.77 -6.29
CA ASN A 467 -19.05 -4.40 -5.42
C ASN A 467 -18.52 -3.58 -4.22
N GLY A 468 -18.75 -2.26 -4.24
CA GLY A 468 -18.11 -1.34 -3.31
C GLY A 468 -19.07 -0.74 -2.28
N TRP A 469 -18.64 -0.76 -1.01
CA TRP A 469 -19.29 -0.32 0.24
C TRP A 469 -19.77 -1.48 1.14
N VAL A 470 -20.24 -1.16 2.35
CA VAL A 470 -20.43 -2.09 3.49
C VAL A 470 -21.88 -2.33 3.91
N ASP A 471 -22.83 -1.62 3.30
CA ASP A 471 -24.26 -1.90 3.42
C ASP A 471 -24.65 -3.11 2.55
N ASP A 472 -25.87 -3.62 2.74
CA ASP A 472 -26.54 -4.63 1.90
C ASP A 472 -26.43 -4.47 0.38
N MET A 473 -26.13 -3.26 -0.11
CA MET A 473 -26.09 -2.92 -1.53
C MET A 473 -24.92 -1.97 -1.84
N PRO A 474 -24.27 -2.11 -3.01
CA PRO A 474 -23.19 -1.23 -3.43
C PRO A 474 -23.62 0.23 -3.48
N LYS A 475 -22.85 1.08 -2.79
CA LYS A 475 -22.93 2.55 -2.88
C LYS A 475 -22.22 3.05 -4.15
N TYR A 476 -21.28 2.26 -4.66
CA TYR A 476 -20.55 2.51 -5.89
C TYR A 476 -20.06 1.19 -6.49
N TRP A 477 -19.75 1.22 -7.80
CA TRP A 477 -19.09 0.13 -8.51
C TRP A 477 -17.74 0.64 -9.04
N GLN A 478 -16.65 -0.05 -8.68
CA GLN A 478 -15.30 0.34 -9.10
C GLN A 478 -14.83 -0.58 -10.24
N PRO A 479 -14.34 -0.06 -11.39
CA PRO A 479 -13.79 -0.91 -12.42
C PRO A 479 -12.49 -1.56 -11.91
N LEU A 480 -12.45 -2.90 -11.89
CA LEU A 480 -11.18 -3.64 -11.73
C LEU A 480 -10.47 -3.79 -13.08
N GLY A 481 -11.17 -3.59 -14.19
CA GLY A 481 -10.61 -3.82 -15.52
C GLY A 481 -10.48 -5.32 -15.83
N LYS A 482 -9.55 -5.68 -16.74
CA LYS A 482 -9.36 -7.09 -17.10
C LYS A 482 -8.67 -7.84 -15.95
N ARG A 483 -9.35 -8.83 -15.37
CA ARG A 483 -8.83 -9.68 -14.30
C ARG A 483 -8.47 -11.09 -14.75
N PHE A 484 -9.00 -11.60 -15.87
CA PHE A 484 -8.56 -12.87 -16.47
C PHE A 484 -8.24 -12.71 -17.96
N THR A 485 -7.21 -13.41 -18.46
CA THR A 485 -6.91 -13.52 -19.89
C THR A 485 -7.25 -14.93 -20.39
N GLY A 486 -8.07 -15.01 -21.43
CA GLY A 486 -8.70 -16.24 -21.92
C GLY A 486 -7.70 -17.30 -22.36
N LYS A 487 -7.91 -18.55 -21.90
CA LYS A 487 -7.01 -19.68 -22.16
C LYS A 487 -7.20 -20.34 -23.55
N GLY A 488 -8.05 -19.77 -24.41
CA GLY A 488 -8.34 -20.31 -25.75
C GLY A 488 -9.18 -21.59 -25.79
N ILE A 489 -9.63 -22.12 -24.65
CA ILE A 489 -10.35 -23.41 -24.56
C ILE A 489 -11.85 -23.35 -24.92
N GLY A 490 -12.34 -22.21 -25.45
CA GLY A 490 -13.57 -22.16 -26.23
C GLY A 490 -14.83 -21.75 -25.45
N ASP A 491 -15.77 -22.69 -25.29
CA ASP A 491 -17.18 -22.38 -25.00
C ASP A 491 -17.38 -21.63 -23.67
N LEU A 492 -17.85 -20.38 -23.79
CA LEU A 492 -18.25 -19.49 -22.68
C LEU A 492 -19.17 -20.16 -21.65
N ARG A 493 -20.03 -21.09 -22.08
CA ARG A 493 -20.99 -21.79 -21.20
C ARG A 493 -20.29 -22.75 -20.23
N GLY A 494 -19.02 -23.09 -20.46
CA GLY A 494 -18.18 -23.83 -19.53
C GLY A 494 -17.60 -22.98 -18.40
N VAL A 495 -17.45 -21.66 -18.58
CA VAL A 495 -16.81 -20.78 -17.58
C VAL A 495 -17.68 -20.64 -16.32
N ARG A 496 -17.05 -20.77 -15.15
CA ARG A 496 -17.56 -20.45 -13.81
C ARG A 496 -16.52 -19.66 -13.02
N LEU A 497 -16.97 -19.02 -11.94
CA LEU A 497 -16.14 -18.48 -10.86
C LEU A 497 -16.65 -19.20 -9.60
N GLU A 498 -15.78 -19.95 -8.91
CA GLU A 498 -16.17 -20.86 -7.83
C GLU A 498 -15.00 -21.06 -6.84
N ASP A 499 -15.20 -20.87 -5.54
CA ASP A 499 -14.23 -21.18 -4.47
C ASP A 499 -14.01 -22.71 -4.28
N ILE A 500 -13.31 -23.34 -5.23
CA ILE A 500 -13.08 -24.80 -5.23
C ILE A 500 -12.01 -25.23 -4.22
N ASN A 501 -11.15 -24.31 -3.76
CA ASN A 501 -10.12 -24.58 -2.77
C ASN A 501 -10.50 -24.14 -1.33
N GLY A 502 -11.54 -23.34 -1.13
CA GLY A 502 -12.01 -22.86 0.18
C GLY A 502 -11.28 -21.61 0.72
N ASP A 503 -10.42 -20.96 -0.05
CA ASP A 503 -9.65 -19.77 0.38
C ASP A 503 -10.46 -18.46 0.42
N GLY A 504 -11.73 -18.51 -0.02
CA GLY A 504 -12.66 -17.39 -0.02
C GLY A 504 -12.41 -16.35 -1.11
N ARG A 505 -11.73 -16.74 -2.20
CA ARG A 505 -11.80 -16.08 -3.51
C ARG A 505 -12.33 -17.08 -4.53
N ASP A 506 -13.13 -16.61 -5.47
CA ASP A 506 -13.64 -17.49 -6.51
C ASP A 506 -12.56 -17.80 -7.57
N ASP A 507 -12.29 -19.09 -7.75
CA ASP A 507 -11.33 -19.62 -8.72
C ASP A 507 -11.94 -19.66 -10.13
N TRP A 508 -11.11 -19.58 -11.17
CA TRP A 508 -11.57 -19.70 -12.54
C TRP A 508 -11.69 -21.16 -12.95
N LEU A 509 -12.91 -21.61 -13.21
CA LEU A 509 -13.20 -22.97 -13.67
C LEU A 509 -13.74 -22.95 -15.11
N TRP A 510 -13.36 -23.95 -15.90
CA TRP A 510 -13.98 -24.22 -17.20
C TRP A 510 -14.39 -25.69 -17.31
N VAL A 511 -15.70 -25.90 -17.45
CA VAL A 511 -16.35 -27.22 -17.55
C VAL A 511 -16.64 -27.55 -19.02
N ASP A 512 -16.06 -28.64 -19.51
CA ASP A 512 -16.27 -29.16 -20.86
C ASP A 512 -17.66 -29.80 -21.03
N ASP A 513 -17.99 -30.34 -22.22
CA ASP A 513 -19.34 -30.85 -22.50
C ASP A 513 -19.69 -32.18 -21.80
N VAL A 514 -18.71 -32.94 -21.32
CA VAL A 514 -18.90 -34.16 -20.50
C VAL A 514 -18.65 -33.91 -19.00
N GLY A 515 -18.31 -32.68 -18.61
CA GLY A 515 -18.09 -32.28 -17.23
C GLY A 515 -16.62 -32.27 -16.78
N ALA A 516 -15.66 -32.54 -17.66
CA ALA A 516 -14.25 -32.47 -17.33
C ALA A 516 -13.85 -31.00 -17.10
N THR A 517 -13.16 -30.72 -15.99
CA THR A 517 -13.01 -29.35 -15.49
C THR A 517 -11.54 -28.93 -15.44
N THR A 518 -11.22 -27.80 -16.06
CA THR A 518 -9.92 -27.12 -15.91
C THR A 518 -10.05 -26.02 -14.86
N THR A 519 -9.07 -25.90 -13.95
CA THR A 519 -9.06 -24.93 -12.85
C THR A 519 -7.83 -24.03 -12.91
N TYR A 520 -7.99 -22.74 -12.68
CA TYR A 520 -6.93 -21.82 -12.27
C TYR A 520 -7.37 -21.15 -10.97
N THR A 521 -6.61 -21.32 -9.89
CA THR A 521 -6.96 -20.71 -8.60
C THR A 521 -6.57 -19.24 -8.55
N ASN A 522 -7.39 -18.46 -7.86
CA ASN A 522 -7.19 -17.06 -7.55
C ASN A 522 -6.12 -16.94 -6.45
N ALA A 523 -5.30 -15.89 -6.50
CA ALA A 523 -4.38 -15.54 -5.43
C ALA A 523 -4.05 -14.04 -5.54
N ARG A 524 -4.04 -13.35 -4.40
CA ARG A 524 -3.83 -11.89 -4.31
C ARG A 524 -2.44 -11.46 -4.80
N SER A 525 -2.38 -10.44 -5.64
CA SER A 525 -1.14 -9.74 -6.02
C SER A 525 -1.06 -8.34 -5.42
N CYS A 526 0.16 -7.94 -5.04
CA CYS A 526 0.50 -6.58 -4.64
C CYS A 526 0.90 -5.69 -5.83
N GLN A 527 1.24 -6.28 -6.98
CA GLN A 527 1.74 -5.56 -8.15
C GLN A 527 0.63 -4.77 -8.86
N THR A 528 0.89 -3.48 -9.08
CA THR A 528 0.18 -2.56 -9.97
C THR A 528 0.74 -2.65 -11.39
N VAL A 529 -0.11 -2.52 -12.42
CA VAL A 529 0.25 -2.73 -13.85
C VAL A 529 -0.69 -2.02 -14.86
N GLU A 530 -1.65 -1.22 -14.37
CA GLU A 530 -2.75 -0.56 -15.08
C GLU A 530 -3.79 -1.48 -15.75
N GLU A 531 -5.08 -1.09 -15.85
CA GLU A 531 -5.76 0.14 -15.40
C GLU A 531 -6.85 -0.23 -14.36
N GLY A 532 -6.94 0.52 -13.25
CA GLY A 532 -7.74 0.13 -12.07
C GLY A 532 -6.87 -0.57 -11.02
N ASP A 533 -5.78 0.10 -10.64
CA ASP A 533 -4.59 -0.52 -10.06
C ASP A 533 -4.72 -1.05 -8.65
N GLY A 534 -4.07 -2.19 -8.41
CA GLY A 534 -4.17 -2.93 -7.16
C GLY A 534 -5.29 -3.96 -7.18
N LEU A 535 -5.21 -4.94 -6.28
CA LEU A 535 -6.08 -6.12 -6.29
C LEU A 535 -6.01 -6.90 -7.62
N ASN A 536 -4.80 -6.99 -8.18
CA ASN A 536 -4.52 -7.82 -9.35
C ASN A 536 -4.39 -9.31 -8.91
N ILE A 537 -4.57 -10.25 -9.84
CA ILE A 537 -4.70 -11.69 -9.52
C ILE A 537 -3.56 -12.52 -10.13
N VAL A 538 -2.92 -13.34 -9.29
CA VAL A 538 -1.94 -14.35 -9.67
C VAL A 538 -2.65 -15.68 -9.95
N TRP A 539 -3.18 -15.87 -11.17
CA TRP A 539 -3.87 -17.12 -11.55
C TRP A 539 -2.94 -18.34 -11.59
N ARG A 540 -3.11 -19.28 -10.65
CA ARG A 540 -2.27 -20.48 -10.49
C ARG A 540 -2.95 -21.70 -11.12
N PRO A 541 -2.32 -22.47 -12.03
CA PRO A 541 -2.98 -23.65 -12.62
C PRO A 541 -3.19 -24.74 -11.57
N GLY A 542 -4.39 -25.35 -11.55
CA GLY A 542 -4.68 -26.54 -10.75
C GLY A 542 -4.66 -27.82 -11.60
N TYR A 543 -4.26 -28.95 -11.01
CA TYR A 543 -4.17 -30.25 -11.71
C TYR A 543 -4.80 -31.38 -10.89
N HIS A 544 -5.13 -32.50 -11.52
CA HIS A 544 -5.41 -33.73 -10.78
C HIS A 544 -4.16 -34.24 -10.04
N LYS A 545 -4.31 -34.80 -8.84
CA LYS A 545 -3.21 -35.27 -7.99
C LYS A 545 -2.36 -36.32 -8.71
N GLY A 546 -1.05 -36.08 -8.75
CA GLY A 546 -0.08 -36.91 -9.49
C GLY A 546 0.09 -36.55 -10.98
N TYR A 547 -0.66 -35.56 -11.49
CA TYR A 547 -0.52 -35.02 -12.84
C TYR A 547 0.10 -33.61 -12.81
N SER A 548 0.69 -33.20 -13.93
CA SER A 548 1.26 -31.85 -14.15
C SER A 548 0.66 -31.14 -15.36
N SER A 549 -0.40 -31.70 -15.94
CA SER A 549 -1.18 -31.18 -17.06
C SER A 549 -2.52 -31.92 -17.16
N GLY A 550 -3.48 -31.35 -17.90
CA GLY A 550 -4.84 -31.87 -17.98
C GLY A 550 -5.79 -31.23 -16.96
N PRO A 551 -7.03 -31.73 -16.86
CA PRO A 551 -8.04 -31.18 -15.95
C PRO A 551 -7.76 -31.51 -14.48
N THR A 552 -8.44 -30.82 -13.57
CA THR A 552 -8.57 -31.22 -12.15
C THR A 552 -9.55 -32.39 -11.99
N HIS A 553 -10.65 -32.35 -12.74
CA HIS A 553 -11.73 -33.35 -12.71
C HIS A 553 -11.92 -33.98 -14.08
N PHE A 554 -11.98 -35.32 -14.18
CA PHE A 554 -12.08 -36.04 -15.46
C PHE A 554 -13.50 -36.06 -16.08
N GLY A 555 -14.50 -35.51 -15.40
CA GLY A 555 -15.87 -35.45 -15.90
C GLY A 555 -16.66 -36.75 -15.74
N MET A 556 -17.80 -36.82 -16.43
CA MET A 556 -18.86 -37.80 -16.20
C MET A 556 -19.16 -38.64 -17.46
N SER A 557 -18.16 -38.94 -18.28
CA SER A 557 -18.34 -39.61 -19.59
C SER A 557 -19.06 -40.97 -19.52
N ASP A 558 -19.00 -41.67 -18.39
CA ASP A 558 -19.76 -42.90 -18.12
C ASP A 558 -21.29 -42.71 -18.15
N PHE A 559 -21.77 -41.47 -17.95
CA PHE A 559 -23.18 -41.09 -18.01
C PHE A 559 -23.59 -40.50 -19.38
N GLY A 560 -22.65 -40.27 -20.30
CA GLY A 560 -22.94 -39.73 -21.63
C GLY A 560 -21.78 -38.98 -22.29
N ASN A 561 -21.84 -38.87 -23.61
CA ASN A 561 -20.77 -38.29 -24.44
C ASN A 561 -20.95 -36.79 -24.78
N SER A 562 -22.00 -36.14 -24.28
CA SER A 562 -22.33 -34.73 -24.57
C SER A 562 -23.42 -34.19 -23.63
N GLY A 563 -23.47 -32.88 -23.44
CA GLY A 563 -24.55 -32.16 -22.75
C GLY A 563 -24.54 -32.26 -21.22
N LEU A 564 -23.58 -32.96 -20.62
CA LEU A 564 -23.53 -33.22 -19.18
C LEU A 564 -23.15 -31.99 -18.35
N ARG A 565 -22.48 -31.00 -18.95
CA ARG A 565 -21.98 -29.79 -18.26
C ARG A 565 -23.00 -29.00 -17.44
N ARG A 566 -24.30 -29.15 -17.74
CA ARG A 566 -25.43 -28.50 -17.05
C ARG A 566 -25.92 -29.26 -15.82
N ARG A 567 -25.45 -30.49 -15.63
CA ARG A 567 -25.68 -31.33 -14.44
C ARG A 567 -24.54 -31.22 -13.44
N VAL A 568 -23.47 -30.50 -13.78
CA VAL A 568 -22.27 -30.33 -12.95
C VAL A 568 -22.36 -29.02 -12.18
N HIS A 569 -22.20 -29.12 -10.87
CA HIS A 569 -22.17 -28.01 -9.92
C HIS A 569 -20.99 -28.19 -8.97
N PHE A 570 -20.53 -27.09 -8.38
CA PHE A 570 -19.57 -27.11 -7.28
C PHE A 570 -20.29 -26.61 -6.02
N ALA A 571 -20.15 -27.33 -4.91
CA ALA A 571 -20.90 -27.04 -3.69
C ALA A 571 -20.28 -27.68 -2.45
N ARG A 572 -20.27 -26.99 -1.32
CA ARG A 572 -19.81 -27.43 0.00
C ARG A 572 -20.80 -28.43 0.62
N ILE A 573 -20.93 -29.63 0.05
CA ILE A 573 -21.85 -30.67 0.53
C ILE A 573 -21.30 -31.33 1.81
N TYR A 574 -20.00 -31.60 1.80
CA TYR A 574 -19.20 -31.97 2.96
C TYR A 574 -18.43 -30.77 3.51
N GLY A 575 -18.17 -29.74 2.69
CA GLY A 575 -17.58 -28.47 3.11
C GLY A 575 -16.29 -28.67 3.88
N VAL A 576 -15.34 -29.43 3.33
CA VAL A 576 -14.14 -29.85 4.06
C VAL A 576 -13.33 -28.61 4.44
N PRO A 577 -13.16 -28.29 5.73
CA PRO A 577 -12.37 -27.14 6.15
C PRO A 577 -10.93 -27.37 5.69
N GLN A 578 -10.40 -26.44 4.90
CA GLN A 578 -8.96 -26.41 4.65
C GLN A 578 -8.25 -25.83 5.86
N ASP A 579 -6.99 -26.21 6.06
CA ASP A 579 -6.15 -25.75 7.18
C ASP A 579 -6.14 -24.22 7.35
N PHE A 580 -6.37 -23.48 6.27
CA PHE A 580 -6.29 -22.02 6.19
C PHE A 580 -7.47 -21.40 5.41
N GLY A 581 -8.53 -22.16 5.15
CA GLY A 581 -9.67 -21.73 4.33
C GLY A 581 -10.52 -20.66 5.02
N LEU A 582 -11.06 -19.72 4.23
CA LEU A 582 -12.13 -18.82 4.68
C LEU A 582 -13.49 -19.53 4.70
N LEU A 583 -13.63 -20.57 3.86
CA LEU A 583 -14.78 -21.48 3.76
C LEU A 583 -14.29 -22.94 3.72
N GLY A 584 -15.22 -23.89 3.71
CA GLY A 584 -14.91 -25.26 3.32
C GLY A 584 -14.68 -25.36 1.81
N SER A 585 -13.82 -26.27 1.35
CA SER A 585 -13.66 -26.51 -0.10
C SER A 585 -14.94 -27.12 -0.69
N GLN A 586 -15.38 -26.64 -1.85
CA GLN A 586 -16.51 -27.20 -2.59
C GLN A 586 -16.22 -28.63 -3.10
N ASP A 587 -17.24 -29.47 -3.16
CA ASP A 587 -17.24 -30.81 -3.75
C ASP A 587 -17.75 -30.76 -5.21
N TYR A 588 -17.35 -31.73 -6.04
CA TYR A 588 -17.90 -31.89 -7.40
C TYR A 588 -19.24 -32.65 -7.32
N VAL A 589 -20.32 -32.00 -7.77
CA VAL A 589 -21.69 -32.52 -7.70
C VAL A 589 -22.23 -32.78 -9.10
N PHE A 590 -22.83 -33.96 -9.31
CA PHE A 590 -23.50 -34.35 -10.56
C PHE A 590 -24.96 -34.72 -10.32
N VAL A 591 -25.87 -34.05 -11.04
CA VAL A 591 -27.33 -34.26 -10.98
C VAL A 591 -27.75 -35.27 -12.05
N ASP A 592 -27.62 -36.55 -11.72
CA ASP A 592 -27.99 -37.69 -12.55
C ASP A 592 -29.52 -37.83 -12.65
N ARG A 593 -30.09 -37.75 -13.87
CA ARG A 593 -31.53 -37.97 -14.10
C ARG A 593 -31.78 -39.40 -14.53
N ASP A 594 -32.71 -40.08 -13.86
CA ASP A 594 -33.31 -41.29 -14.42
C ASP A 594 -34.27 -40.92 -15.56
N ASP A 595 -33.90 -41.26 -16.80
CA ASP A 595 -34.69 -41.01 -18.00
C ASP A 595 -36.03 -41.77 -18.04
N ASN A 596 -36.27 -42.71 -17.11
CA ASN A 596 -37.56 -43.37 -16.95
C ASN A 596 -38.49 -42.48 -16.11
N PRO A 597 -39.56 -41.90 -16.69
CA PRO A 597 -40.49 -41.06 -15.92
C PRO A 597 -41.26 -41.89 -14.90
N VAL A 598 -41.40 -41.35 -13.69
CA VAL A 598 -42.18 -41.91 -12.61
C VAL A 598 -43.67 -41.72 -12.91
N ASN A 599 -44.30 -42.78 -13.41
CA ASN A 599 -45.73 -42.81 -13.67
C ASN A 599 -46.51 -42.56 -12.36
N GLY A 600 -47.28 -41.47 -12.30
CA GLY A 600 -48.15 -41.19 -11.17
C GLY A 600 -49.16 -42.33 -10.97
N GLY A 601 -49.21 -42.88 -9.74
CA GLY A 601 -50.18 -43.91 -9.36
C GLY A 601 -51.59 -43.43 -9.67
N GLY A 602 -52.27 -44.15 -10.57
CA GLY A 602 -53.28 -43.56 -11.44
C GLY A 602 -54.57 -43.14 -10.77
N ASP A 603 -54.89 -41.85 -10.88
CA ASP A 603 -56.21 -41.40 -11.33
C ASP A 603 -56.08 -40.01 -11.99
N GLY A 604 -56.50 -39.89 -13.26
CA GLY A 604 -56.69 -38.65 -14.03
C GLY A 604 -55.54 -37.65 -14.24
N ASP A 605 -54.97 -37.13 -13.14
CA ASP A 605 -54.59 -35.71 -13.02
C ASP A 605 -53.19 -35.48 -12.39
N LYS A 606 -52.32 -36.48 -12.39
CA LYS A 606 -50.94 -36.37 -11.86
C LYS A 606 -49.91 -36.30 -12.98
N VAL A 607 -49.31 -35.13 -13.12
CA VAL A 607 -48.21 -34.83 -14.06
C VAL A 607 -47.05 -35.81 -13.85
N GLY A 608 -46.42 -36.26 -14.94
CA GLY A 608 -45.24 -37.10 -14.88
C GLY A 608 -44.03 -36.35 -14.31
N GLY A 609 -43.15 -37.07 -13.62
CA GLY A 609 -41.91 -36.51 -13.09
C GLY A 609 -40.72 -37.43 -13.36
N TYR A 610 -39.52 -36.89 -13.23
CA TYR A 610 -38.27 -37.63 -13.32
C TYR A 610 -37.62 -37.76 -11.94
N THR A 611 -36.88 -38.84 -11.73
CA THR A 611 -36.06 -39.02 -10.52
C THR A 611 -34.70 -38.38 -10.75
N TYR A 612 -34.27 -37.50 -9.85
CA TYR A 612 -32.95 -36.86 -9.88
C TYR A 612 -32.13 -37.35 -8.69
N ARG A 613 -30.97 -37.93 -8.98
CA ARG A 613 -29.99 -38.48 -8.03
C ARG A 613 -28.85 -37.50 -7.88
N ILE A 614 -28.60 -37.04 -6.67
CA ILE A 614 -27.47 -36.15 -6.37
C ILE A 614 -26.24 -37.02 -6.10
N ARG A 615 -25.29 -37.04 -7.03
CA ARG A 615 -24.03 -37.77 -6.90
C ARG A 615 -22.89 -36.81 -6.53
N VAL A 616 -22.04 -37.19 -5.60
CA VAL A 616 -20.99 -36.30 -5.07
C VAL A 616 -19.62 -36.97 -5.05
N TRP A 617 -18.62 -36.25 -5.53
CA TRP A 617 -17.21 -36.55 -5.37
C TRP A 617 -16.65 -35.56 -4.38
N LYS A 618 -16.53 -36.00 -3.13
CA LYS A 618 -16.08 -35.18 -2.01
C LYS A 618 -14.66 -34.71 -2.26
N ASN A 619 -14.39 -33.41 -2.09
CA ASN A 619 -13.07 -32.82 -2.31
C ASN A 619 -12.08 -33.29 -1.22
N LYS A 620 -10.90 -33.71 -1.66
CA LYS A 620 -9.77 -34.18 -0.86
C LYS A 620 -8.46 -33.51 -1.32
N GLY A 621 -8.56 -32.57 -2.27
CA GLY A 621 -7.44 -31.79 -2.78
C GLY A 621 -6.99 -30.72 -1.80
N SER A 622 -5.83 -30.13 -2.08
CA SER A 622 -5.25 -29.05 -1.29
C SER A 622 -4.22 -28.26 -2.10
N GLY A 623 -3.73 -27.15 -1.57
CA GLY A 623 -2.84 -26.21 -2.25
C GLY A 623 -3.60 -25.02 -2.86
N GLY A 624 -2.91 -23.89 -3.03
CA GLY A 624 -3.47 -22.66 -3.58
C GLY A 624 -4.10 -21.70 -2.57
N THR A 625 -4.28 -22.12 -1.30
CA THR A 625 -5.05 -21.38 -0.27
C THR A 625 -4.26 -20.35 0.52
N LYS A 626 -2.93 -20.35 0.45
CA LYS A 626 -2.10 -19.35 1.13
C LYS A 626 -0.91 -18.89 0.31
N ILE A 627 -0.59 -17.60 0.42
CA ILE A 627 0.62 -17.01 -0.15
C ILE A 627 1.53 -16.49 0.97
N LYS A 628 2.84 -16.43 0.68
CA LYS A 628 3.86 -16.14 1.69
C LYS A 628 3.63 -14.82 2.42
N ALA A 629 3.17 -13.78 1.71
CA ALA A 629 2.95 -12.44 2.29
C ALA A 629 1.82 -12.34 3.34
N ASP A 630 0.88 -13.28 3.39
CA ASP A 630 -0.29 -13.15 4.28
C ASP A 630 0.07 -13.28 5.78
N GLY A 631 1.21 -13.90 6.09
CA GLY A 631 1.65 -14.10 7.47
C GLY A 631 2.36 -12.90 8.09
N ASN A 632 2.64 -11.82 7.33
CA ASN A 632 3.52 -10.75 7.80
C ASN A 632 2.88 -9.91 8.92
N ARG A 633 3.64 -9.70 9.99
CA ARG A 633 3.43 -8.71 11.06
C ARG A 633 4.79 -8.11 11.47
N TYR A 634 4.77 -6.96 12.10
CA TYR A 634 5.96 -6.27 12.60
C TYR A 634 5.65 -5.77 14.02
N CYS A 635 6.56 -5.99 14.96
CA CYS A 635 6.45 -5.53 16.35
C CYS A 635 7.80 -5.64 17.07
N ASN A 636 8.06 -4.86 18.12
CA ASN A 636 9.27 -4.97 18.94
C ASN A 636 9.26 -6.24 19.82
N MET A 637 9.31 -7.42 19.21
CA MET A 637 9.21 -8.71 19.92
C MET A 637 10.44 -9.01 20.78
N LEU A 638 11.63 -8.53 20.39
CA LEU A 638 12.85 -8.66 21.20
C LEU A 638 12.98 -7.58 22.28
N GLY A 639 12.14 -6.54 22.25
CA GLY A 639 12.20 -5.44 23.19
C GLY A 639 13.48 -4.62 23.05
N HIS A 640 13.90 -4.32 21.81
CA HIS A 640 14.98 -3.37 21.51
C HIS A 640 14.73 -2.04 22.24
N ASP A 641 15.76 -1.45 22.85
CA ASP A 641 15.62 -0.24 23.67
C ASP A 641 15.35 1.04 22.86
N ASP A 642 15.47 0.98 21.53
CA ASP A 642 15.11 2.02 20.56
C ASP A 642 13.76 1.77 19.89
N GLY A 643 12.97 0.79 20.34
CA GLY A 643 11.59 0.57 19.86
C GLY A 643 11.44 -0.13 18.51
N ARG A 644 12.51 -0.19 17.69
CA ARG A 644 12.47 -0.75 16.32
C ARG A 644 11.83 -2.14 16.28
N MET A 645 11.02 -2.38 15.25
CA MET A 645 10.23 -3.59 15.13
C MET A 645 11.01 -4.74 14.48
N ASP A 646 10.86 -5.94 15.04
CA ASP A 646 11.21 -7.21 14.41
C ASP A 646 10.11 -7.65 13.44
N TYR A 647 10.48 -8.42 12.43
CA TYR A 647 9.54 -9.06 11.53
C TYR A 647 9.08 -10.41 12.09
N VAL A 648 7.76 -10.61 12.17
CA VAL A 648 7.15 -11.87 12.57
C VAL A 648 6.33 -12.43 11.41
N TRP A 649 6.59 -13.69 11.08
CA TRP A 649 5.75 -14.43 10.14
C TRP A 649 4.85 -15.41 10.89
N ILE A 650 3.54 -15.21 10.77
CA ILE A 650 2.49 -16.01 11.43
C ILE A 650 1.85 -16.96 10.41
N LEU A 651 2.02 -18.27 10.65
CA LEU A 651 1.27 -19.32 9.95
C LEU A 651 -0.22 -19.18 10.28
N SER A 652 -1.14 -19.53 9.38
CA SER A 652 -2.57 -19.27 9.60
C SER A 652 -3.23 -20.08 10.74
N LYS A 653 -2.48 -20.98 11.39
CA LYS A 653 -2.83 -21.70 12.63
C LYS A 653 -2.20 -21.12 13.90
N GLY A 654 -1.46 -20.01 13.77
CA GLY A 654 -0.96 -19.20 14.88
C GLY A 654 0.51 -19.40 15.21
N ASP A 655 1.19 -20.41 14.64
CA ASP A 655 2.63 -20.60 14.78
C ASP A 655 3.40 -19.37 14.27
N MET A 656 4.37 -18.88 15.06
CA MET A 656 5.11 -17.66 14.74
C MET A 656 6.61 -17.93 14.62
N ARG A 657 7.21 -17.41 13.55
CA ARG A 657 8.67 -17.29 13.42
C ARG A 657 9.09 -15.84 13.43
N ILE A 658 10.03 -15.49 14.31
CA ILE A 658 10.67 -14.18 14.32
C ILE A 658 11.83 -14.15 13.35
N TYR A 659 12.05 -12.99 12.75
CA TYR A 659 13.21 -12.61 11.95
C TYR A 659 13.77 -11.33 12.59
N PRO A 660 14.81 -11.44 13.45
CA PRO A 660 15.33 -10.29 14.20
C PRO A 660 15.73 -9.13 13.31
N ASN A 661 15.38 -7.91 13.70
CA ASN A 661 15.88 -6.69 13.07
C ASN A 661 17.36 -6.50 13.44
N LYS A 662 18.21 -6.24 12.43
CA LYS A 662 19.65 -6.02 12.61
C LYS A 662 20.04 -4.56 12.86
N GLY A 663 19.09 -3.62 12.84
CA GLY A 663 19.37 -2.19 12.97
C GLY A 663 20.05 -1.58 11.74
N LEU A 664 19.57 -1.94 10.53
CA LEU A 664 20.04 -1.37 9.28
C LEU A 664 19.13 -0.21 8.85
N SER A 665 19.71 0.98 8.68
CA SER A 665 19.02 2.18 8.17
C SER A 665 19.09 2.33 6.64
N PHE A 666 19.81 1.45 5.95
CA PHE A 666 19.99 1.44 4.49
C PHE A 666 20.31 0.04 3.98
N VAL A 667 19.86 -0.30 2.78
CA VAL A 667 20.24 -1.51 2.03
C VAL A 667 20.44 -1.22 0.55
N SER A 668 21.39 -1.89 -0.08
CA SER A 668 21.58 -1.84 -1.54
C SER A 668 20.83 -2.98 -2.24
N ASN A 669 20.50 -2.82 -3.53
CA ASN A 669 19.71 -3.81 -4.28
C ASN A 669 20.28 -5.25 -4.26
N ASP A 670 21.60 -5.42 -4.31
CA ASP A 670 22.27 -6.74 -4.23
C ASP A 670 22.79 -7.08 -2.82
N GLY A 671 22.56 -6.22 -1.83
CA GLY A 671 23.00 -6.37 -0.45
C GLY A 671 22.12 -7.29 0.40
N GLU A 672 22.26 -7.18 1.72
CA GLU A 672 21.43 -7.90 2.67
C GLU A 672 20.02 -7.28 2.85
N SER A 673 19.17 -7.95 3.61
CA SER A 673 17.87 -7.44 4.13
C SER A 673 18.01 -6.98 5.57
N TYR A 674 17.01 -6.28 6.14
CA TYR A 674 17.01 -5.90 7.57
C TYR A 674 16.99 -7.11 8.51
N TRP A 675 16.43 -8.21 8.00
CA TRP A 675 16.15 -9.43 8.74
C TRP A 675 17.37 -10.35 8.92
N GLY A 676 17.53 -10.85 10.15
CA GLY A 676 18.46 -11.92 10.51
C GLY A 676 17.87 -13.34 10.31
N PRO A 677 18.61 -14.39 10.75
CA PRO A 677 18.15 -15.78 10.71
C PRO A 677 16.90 -15.98 11.58
N ASN A 678 15.91 -16.74 11.08
CA ASN A 678 14.64 -16.95 11.78
C ASN A 678 14.59 -18.20 12.65
N TYR A 679 13.72 -18.16 13.66
CA TYR A 679 13.40 -19.26 14.56
C TYR A 679 11.95 -19.16 15.05
N VAL A 680 11.39 -20.28 15.52
CA VAL A 680 10.04 -20.34 16.09
C VAL A 680 10.05 -19.70 17.48
N ILE A 681 9.09 -18.80 17.75
CA ILE A 681 8.91 -18.17 19.08
C ILE A 681 7.62 -18.63 19.78
N PHE A 682 6.60 -19.04 19.02
CA PHE A 682 5.27 -19.37 19.53
C PHE A 682 4.61 -20.45 18.67
N ASP A 683 3.92 -21.38 19.33
CA ASP A 683 3.15 -22.48 18.75
C ASP A 683 1.96 -22.76 19.71
N PRO A 684 0.72 -22.40 19.34
CA PRO A 684 -0.42 -22.54 20.24
C PRO A 684 -0.92 -24.00 20.37
N ALA A 685 -0.47 -24.91 19.50
CA ALA A 685 -0.82 -26.33 19.54
C ALA A 685 0.06 -27.10 20.53
N SER A 686 1.36 -26.79 20.66
CA SER A 686 2.21 -27.39 21.70
C SER A 686 2.14 -26.69 23.06
N MET A 687 1.62 -25.47 23.14
CA MET A 687 1.35 -24.76 24.40
C MET A 687 0.14 -25.34 25.17
N SER A 688 -0.01 -24.91 26.43
CA SER A 688 -1.04 -25.41 27.37
C SER A 688 -2.49 -25.16 26.94
N ILE A 689 -2.73 -24.31 25.93
CA ILE A 689 -4.04 -24.09 25.31
C ILE A 689 -4.41 -25.14 24.25
N ASN A 690 -3.42 -25.88 23.73
CA ASN A 690 -3.52 -27.05 22.84
C ASN A 690 -4.56 -26.88 21.72
N ARG A 691 -4.35 -25.88 20.85
CA ARG A 691 -5.25 -25.57 19.72
C ARG A 691 -4.55 -24.75 18.62
N ASP A 692 -5.04 -24.87 17.40
CA ASP A 692 -4.81 -23.90 16.33
C ASP A 692 -5.51 -22.56 16.66
N LEU A 693 -4.95 -21.42 16.23
CA LEU A 693 -5.49 -20.07 16.35
C LEU A 693 -5.43 -19.34 14.98
N ASP A 694 -6.53 -18.76 14.50
CA ASP A 694 -6.52 -18.03 13.22
C ASP A 694 -5.67 -16.75 13.33
N ARG A 695 -4.69 -16.58 12.43
CA ARG A 695 -3.78 -15.41 12.38
C ARG A 695 -4.46 -14.05 12.20
N ARG A 696 -5.75 -13.99 11.87
CA ARG A 696 -6.55 -12.76 11.85
C ARG A 696 -6.98 -12.30 13.24
N ASP A 697 -7.09 -13.22 14.19
CA ASP A 697 -7.49 -12.96 15.58
C ASP A 697 -6.28 -12.77 16.51
N LEU A 698 -5.06 -12.85 15.96
CA LEU A 698 -3.79 -12.69 16.66
C LEU A 698 -3.20 -11.31 16.38
N HIS A 699 -2.90 -10.60 17.47
CA HIS A 699 -2.34 -9.25 17.47
C HIS A 699 -1.01 -9.26 18.22
N LEU A 700 -0.04 -8.47 17.74
CA LEU A 700 1.25 -8.24 18.39
C LEU A 700 1.26 -6.79 18.83
N VAL A 701 1.34 -6.54 20.13
CA VAL A 701 1.36 -5.20 20.75
C VAL A 701 1.96 -5.30 22.16
N ASP A 702 2.55 -4.23 22.67
CA ASP A 702 2.84 -4.12 24.11
C ASP A 702 1.52 -3.99 24.90
N TRP A 703 1.25 -4.93 25.82
CA TRP A 703 0.06 -4.90 26.68
C TRP A 703 0.32 -4.29 28.05
N ASP A 704 1.55 -4.34 28.58
CA ASP A 704 1.85 -4.02 29.99
C ASP A 704 2.77 -2.81 30.22
N GLY A 705 3.42 -2.32 29.17
CA GLY A 705 4.27 -1.14 29.12
C GLY A 705 5.77 -1.41 29.37
N ASP A 706 6.28 -2.63 29.17
CA ASP A 706 7.71 -2.96 29.33
C ASP A 706 8.59 -2.68 28.09
N GLY A 707 7.96 -2.36 26.95
CA GLY A 707 8.60 -2.02 25.68
C GLY A 707 8.80 -3.22 24.74
N ALA A 708 8.47 -4.45 25.16
CA ALA A 708 8.44 -5.63 24.30
C ALA A 708 7.00 -6.01 23.91
N CYS A 709 6.79 -6.47 22.68
CA CYS A 709 5.46 -6.87 22.23
C CYS A 709 5.04 -8.24 22.78
N ASP A 710 3.80 -8.30 23.26
CA ASP A 710 3.06 -9.49 23.66
C ASP A 710 2.28 -10.11 22.50
N ILE A 711 1.72 -11.31 22.71
CA ILE A 711 0.76 -11.94 21.80
C ILE A 711 -0.64 -11.90 22.43
N ILE A 712 -1.59 -11.27 21.75
CA ILE A 712 -3.00 -11.21 22.17
C ILE A 712 -3.83 -12.03 21.17
N TRP A 713 -4.60 -13.00 21.66
CA TRP A 713 -5.66 -13.66 20.88
C TRP A 713 -7.04 -13.11 21.28
N THR A 714 -7.79 -12.57 20.33
CA THR A 714 -9.18 -12.11 20.53
C THR A 714 -10.15 -13.23 20.14
N ASP A 715 -10.79 -13.89 21.11
CA ASP A 715 -11.59 -15.11 20.88
C ASP A 715 -12.92 -14.80 20.15
N PRO A 716 -13.06 -15.09 18.83
CA PRO A 716 -14.20 -14.62 18.03
C PRO A 716 -15.51 -15.31 18.45
N ASN A 717 -15.42 -16.51 19.05
CA ASN A 717 -16.58 -17.26 19.52
C ASN A 717 -17.07 -16.79 20.91
N ASN A 718 -16.42 -15.78 21.49
CA ASN A 718 -16.67 -15.29 22.84
C ASN A 718 -16.59 -13.75 22.90
N LEU A 719 -17.27 -13.07 21.97
CA LEU A 719 -17.30 -11.60 21.86
C LEU A 719 -15.89 -10.98 21.76
N ASN A 720 -15.01 -11.61 20.96
CA ASN A 720 -13.62 -11.20 20.70
C ASN A 720 -12.79 -10.94 21.99
N ARG A 721 -13.13 -11.58 23.10
CA ARG A 721 -12.47 -11.36 24.40
C ARG A 721 -10.98 -11.63 24.29
N PRO A 722 -10.11 -10.69 24.74
CA PRO A 722 -8.68 -10.87 24.65
C PRO A 722 -8.21 -11.99 25.59
N ARG A 723 -7.18 -12.71 25.16
CA ARG A 723 -6.37 -13.62 25.97
C ARG A 723 -4.91 -13.29 25.71
N LEU A 724 -4.13 -13.16 26.78
CA LEU A 724 -2.77 -12.65 26.74
C LEU A 724 -1.77 -13.79 26.86
N PHE A 725 -0.74 -13.79 26.02
CA PHE A 725 0.51 -14.50 26.23
C PHE A 725 1.59 -13.44 26.40
N ARG A 726 1.94 -13.17 27.65
CA ARG A 726 2.86 -12.08 28.01
C ARG A 726 4.31 -12.46 27.74
N ASN A 727 5.05 -11.61 27.05
CA ASN A 727 6.41 -11.81 26.57
C ASN A 727 7.44 -11.39 27.63
N ARG A 728 7.89 -12.32 28.46
CA ARG A 728 8.80 -11.96 29.58
C ARG A 728 10.26 -11.73 29.16
N ILE A 729 10.55 -11.34 27.91
CA ILE A 729 11.93 -11.25 27.41
C ILE A 729 12.76 -10.16 28.11
N LYS A 730 12.19 -9.00 28.48
CA LYS A 730 12.89 -7.99 29.29
C LYS A 730 13.19 -8.48 30.72
N GLU A 731 12.43 -9.46 31.22
CA GLU A 731 12.67 -10.11 32.53
C GLU A 731 13.66 -11.29 32.47
N THR A 732 13.67 -12.07 31.37
CA THR A 732 14.42 -13.34 31.29
C THR A 732 15.51 -13.43 30.23
N GLY A 733 15.60 -12.49 29.29
CA GLY A 733 16.57 -12.50 28.18
C GLY A 733 16.25 -13.46 27.03
N ASP A 734 15.35 -14.42 27.27
CA ASP A 734 14.79 -15.37 26.29
C ASP A 734 13.26 -15.27 26.27
N PHE A 735 12.62 -15.62 25.14
CA PHE A 735 11.16 -15.72 25.00
C PHE A 735 10.56 -16.70 26.01
N ASN A 736 9.61 -16.21 26.82
CA ASN A 736 9.00 -16.98 27.90
C ASN A 736 7.57 -16.48 28.16
N TRP A 737 6.58 -17.28 27.76
CA TRP A 737 5.17 -16.85 27.67
C TRP A 737 4.38 -17.07 28.96
N GLU A 738 3.94 -15.98 29.58
CA GLU A 738 2.99 -16.01 30.71
C GLU A 738 1.55 -15.91 30.19
N TYR A 739 0.83 -17.04 30.11
CA TYR A 739 -0.53 -17.09 29.59
C TYR A 739 -1.59 -16.71 30.63
N THR A 740 -2.35 -15.65 30.34
CA THR A 740 -3.53 -15.22 31.09
C THR A 740 -4.79 -15.37 30.25
N ALA A 741 -5.68 -16.30 30.66
CA ALA A 741 -6.87 -16.68 29.89
C ALA A 741 -8.03 -15.66 29.91
N ASN A 742 -7.99 -14.65 30.78
CA ASN A 742 -9.00 -13.59 30.89
C ASN A 742 -8.39 -12.33 31.57
N PRO A 743 -7.48 -11.60 30.90
CA PRO A 743 -6.76 -10.47 31.47
C PRO A 743 -7.64 -9.22 31.62
N ALA A 744 -8.69 -9.09 30.80
CA ALA A 744 -9.61 -7.94 30.80
C ALA A 744 -11.08 -8.40 30.82
N PRO A 745 -11.64 -8.78 31.99
CA PRO A 745 -12.98 -9.40 32.07
C PRO A 745 -14.15 -8.53 31.59
N THR A 746 -13.97 -7.23 31.44
CA THR A 746 -14.97 -6.25 30.97
C THR A 746 -14.87 -5.88 29.49
N VAL A 747 -13.80 -6.29 28.80
CA VAL A 747 -13.51 -5.92 27.40
C VAL A 747 -14.10 -6.96 26.44
N THR A 748 -14.86 -6.50 25.43
CA THR A 748 -15.56 -7.34 24.44
C THR A 748 -15.84 -6.58 23.14
N CYS A 749 -15.68 -7.17 21.97
CA CYS A 749 -16.22 -6.64 20.72
C CYS A 749 -17.31 -7.58 20.19
N PRO A 750 -18.58 -7.15 20.00
CA PRO A 750 -19.64 -7.97 19.44
C PRO A 750 -19.55 -8.11 17.92
N GLU A 751 -18.80 -7.22 17.26
CA GLU A 751 -18.56 -7.22 15.81
C GLU A 751 -17.88 -8.51 15.37
N GLN A 752 -18.31 -9.04 14.23
CA GLN A 752 -17.72 -10.24 13.62
C GLN A 752 -16.82 -9.88 12.45
N ARG A 753 -15.81 -10.71 12.20
CA ARG A 753 -15.01 -10.67 10.97
C ARG A 753 -15.84 -11.19 9.78
N GLY A 754 -15.70 -10.52 8.65
CA GLY A 754 -16.18 -11.01 7.35
C GLY A 754 -15.33 -12.17 6.83
N LEU A 755 -15.49 -12.47 5.55
CA LEU A 755 -14.64 -13.44 4.86
C LEU A 755 -13.25 -12.83 4.62
N GLY A 756 -13.20 -11.67 3.95
CA GLY A 756 -11.98 -11.02 3.50
C GLY A 756 -10.86 -10.92 4.56
N PHE A 757 -9.62 -11.22 4.14
CA PHE A 757 -8.50 -11.46 5.07
C PHE A 757 -8.20 -10.30 6.03
N PHE A 758 -8.44 -9.05 5.60
CA PHE A 758 -8.17 -7.84 6.38
C PHE A 758 -9.39 -7.32 7.16
N ASP A 759 -10.60 -7.87 6.94
CA ASP A 759 -11.82 -7.41 7.62
C ASP A 759 -11.88 -7.89 9.09
N ARG A 760 -11.16 -7.18 9.96
CA ARG A 760 -10.99 -7.52 11.37
C ARG A 760 -11.83 -6.57 12.25
N PRO A 761 -12.67 -7.10 13.16
CA PRO A 761 -13.51 -6.29 14.04
C PRO A 761 -12.75 -5.64 15.20
N VAL A 762 -11.55 -6.15 15.52
CA VAL A 762 -10.70 -5.64 16.60
C VAL A 762 -9.33 -5.28 16.06
N GLN A 763 -8.79 -4.15 16.53
CA GLN A 763 -7.37 -3.82 16.49
C GLN A 763 -6.93 -3.36 17.88
N LEU A 764 -5.63 -3.41 18.15
CA LEU A 764 -5.04 -2.89 19.39
C LEU A 764 -3.91 -1.93 19.03
N ALA A 765 -3.86 -0.79 19.72
CA ALA A 765 -2.85 0.26 19.57
C ALA A 765 -2.94 1.24 20.76
N ASP A 766 -1.84 1.86 21.17
CA ASP A 766 -1.88 2.91 22.20
C ASP A 766 -2.36 4.23 21.60
N ILE A 767 -3.63 4.57 21.81
CA ILE A 767 -4.20 5.86 21.42
C ILE A 767 -4.12 6.91 22.54
N THR A 768 -3.58 6.54 23.71
CA THR A 768 -3.42 7.44 24.86
C THR A 768 -2.03 8.05 24.99
N GLY A 769 -0.99 7.34 24.56
CA GLY A 769 0.41 7.71 24.74
C GLY A 769 0.93 7.38 26.15
N ASN A 770 0.63 6.17 26.63
CA ASN A 770 1.02 5.65 27.94
C ASN A 770 1.95 4.42 27.89
N GLY A 771 2.22 3.88 26.70
CA GLY A 771 3.03 2.69 26.44
C GLY A 771 2.23 1.38 26.30
N LYS A 772 0.91 1.39 26.51
CA LYS A 772 0.08 0.17 26.55
C LYS A 772 -1.00 0.22 25.48
N ALA A 773 -1.20 -0.90 24.79
CA ALA A 773 -2.21 -0.97 23.75
C ALA A 773 -3.64 -0.92 24.30
N ASP A 774 -4.41 0.04 23.80
CA ASP A 774 -5.86 0.13 23.98
C ASP A 774 -6.59 -0.87 23.06
N TYR A 775 -7.82 -1.22 23.41
CA TYR A 775 -8.62 -2.20 22.67
C TYR A 775 -9.69 -1.49 21.84
N LEU A 776 -9.58 -1.58 20.51
CA LEU A 776 -10.44 -0.87 19.55
C LEU A 776 -11.39 -1.85 18.85
N CYS A 777 -12.69 -1.68 19.06
CA CYS A 777 -13.77 -2.39 18.37
C CYS A 777 -14.28 -1.51 17.22
N ILE A 778 -14.23 -2.03 15.99
CA ILE A 778 -14.42 -1.28 14.75
C ILE A 778 -15.58 -1.87 13.95
N GLU A 779 -16.61 -1.07 13.73
CA GLU A 779 -17.77 -1.41 12.88
C GLU A 779 -17.38 -1.35 11.39
N LYS A 780 -18.11 -2.05 10.51
CA LYS A 780 -17.74 -2.19 9.08
C LYS A 780 -17.40 -0.85 8.38
N ASP A 781 -18.07 0.24 8.75
CA ASP A 781 -17.92 1.58 8.14
C ASP A 781 -16.78 2.44 8.73
N GLY A 782 -16.01 1.88 9.67
CA GLY A 782 -14.90 2.57 10.33
C GLY A 782 -15.28 3.36 11.58
N ARG A 783 -16.50 3.23 12.11
CA ARG A 783 -16.84 3.74 13.45
C ARG A 783 -16.09 2.94 14.51
N THR A 784 -15.28 3.63 15.34
CA THR A 784 -14.49 2.99 16.39
C THR A 784 -14.97 3.37 17.78
N TRP A 785 -15.14 2.37 18.63
CA TRP A 785 -15.37 2.47 20.06
C TRP A 785 -14.52 1.40 20.76
N GLY A 786 -14.40 1.42 22.09
CA GLY A 786 -13.48 0.48 22.73
C GLY A 786 -13.18 0.78 24.18
N TRP A 787 -12.04 0.29 24.66
CA TRP A 787 -11.56 0.54 26.02
C TRP A 787 -10.12 1.01 26.01
N VAL A 788 -9.83 2.02 26.84
CA VAL A 788 -8.45 2.47 27.07
C VAL A 788 -7.82 1.79 28.29
N HIS A 789 -6.56 1.39 28.17
CA HIS A 789 -5.83 0.60 29.16
C HIS A 789 -5.02 1.52 30.09
N ASN A 790 -5.53 1.74 31.30
CA ASN A 790 -4.86 2.55 32.32
C ASN A 790 -4.24 1.63 33.40
N ASP A 791 -3.30 2.15 34.19
CA ASP A 791 -2.72 1.44 35.36
C ASP A 791 -3.75 0.91 36.37
N ASN A 792 -4.93 1.53 36.41
CA ASN A 792 -6.03 1.16 37.30
C ASN A 792 -7.11 0.30 36.59
N GLY A 793 -6.85 -0.15 35.36
CA GLY A 793 -7.74 -0.97 34.54
C GLY A 793 -8.36 -0.24 33.34
N TRP A 794 -9.43 -0.84 32.81
CA TRP A 794 -10.00 -0.51 31.50
C TRP A 794 -11.18 0.46 31.59
N GLU A 795 -11.13 1.60 30.88
CA GLU A 795 -12.24 2.56 30.77
C GLU A 795 -12.94 2.44 29.40
N LEU A 796 -14.27 2.26 29.39
CA LEU A 796 -15.08 2.21 28.17
C LEU A 796 -15.22 3.60 27.52
N ILE A 797 -14.86 3.69 26.24
CA ILE A 797 -15.03 4.84 25.34
C ILE A 797 -16.04 4.45 24.25
N ASP A 798 -17.28 4.93 24.37
CA ASP A 798 -18.40 4.63 23.45
C ASP A 798 -18.22 5.18 22.02
N GLN A 799 -17.34 6.17 21.85
CA GLN A 799 -16.92 6.67 20.55
C GLN A 799 -15.48 7.21 20.58
N VAL A 800 -14.52 6.34 20.29
CA VAL A 800 -13.12 6.72 20.06
C VAL A 800 -13.03 7.58 18.80
N LYS A 801 -13.69 7.13 17.72
CA LYS A 801 -13.71 7.79 16.41
C LYS A 801 -15.10 7.66 15.75
N PHE A 802 -15.65 8.77 15.26
CA PHE A 802 -16.79 8.74 14.33
C PHE A 802 -16.38 8.22 12.95
N SER A 803 -17.26 7.50 12.26
CA SER A 803 -17.01 6.95 10.92
C SER A 803 -16.65 8.03 9.90
N GLU A 804 -15.52 7.85 9.21
CA GLU A 804 -15.11 8.65 8.03
C GLU A 804 -15.69 8.09 6.72
N ALA A 805 -16.68 7.18 6.83
CA ALA A 805 -17.19 6.35 5.75
C ALA A 805 -16.07 5.57 5.03
N LYS A 806 -15.33 4.75 5.79
CA LYS A 806 -14.15 4.00 5.33
C LYS A 806 -14.28 2.52 5.72
N ASP A 807 -14.08 1.62 4.77
CA ASP A 807 -14.11 0.17 5.04
C ASP A 807 -13.00 -0.18 6.06
N ARG A 808 -13.37 -0.79 7.20
CA ARG A 808 -12.41 -1.07 8.29
C ARG A 808 -11.26 -1.99 7.88
N ALA A 809 -11.42 -2.77 6.80
CA ALA A 809 -10.35 -3.58 6.22
C ALA A 809 -9.17 -2.75 5.65
N ASN A 810 -9.36 -1.43 5.50
CA ASN A 810 -8.34 -0.47 5.04
C ASN A 810 -7.83 0.48 6.15
N LEU A 811 -8.21 0.26 7.42
CA LEU A 811 -7.78 1.09 8.55
C LEU A 811 -6.62 0.45 9.32
N HIS A 812 -5.64 1.28 9.68
CA HIS A 812 -4.45 0.95 10.47
C HIS A 812 -4.25 2.00 11.56
N TRP A 813 -3.51 1.65 12.61
CA TRP A 813 -3.22 2.52 13.74
C TRP A 813 -1.73 2.44 14.05
N ALA A 814 -1.02 3.56 13.95
CA ALA A 814 0.42 3.67 14.22
C ALA A 814 0.77 5.15 14.44
N ASP A 815 1.84 5.46 15.18
CA ASP A 815 2.27 6.85 15.38
C ASP A 815 2.94 7.38 14.11
N VAL A 816 2.30 8.34 13.43
CA VAL A 816 2.82 8.94 12.20
C VAL A 816 3.67 10.18 12.50
N ASN A 817 3.56 10.76 13.69
CA ASN A 817 4.11 12.07 14.00
C ASN A 817 5.21 12.08 15.09
N GLY A 818 5.32 11.02 15.89
CA GLY A 818 6.29 10.83 16.98
C GLY A 818 5.78 11.29 18.36
N ASP A 819 4.50 11.64 18.53
CA ASP A 819 3.96 12.18 19.78
C ASP A 819 3.58 11.13 20.85
N GLY A 820 3.89 9.86 20.57
CA GLY A 820 3.68 8.69 21.40
C GLY A 820 2.30 8.05 21.23
N ARG A 821 1.42 8.61 20.39
CA ARG A 821 0.05 8.10 20.18
C ARG A 821 -0.11 7.52 18.78
N ALA A 822 -0.82 6.40 18.69
CA ALA A 822 -1.29 5.88 17.42
C ALA A 822 -2.27 6.86 16.75
N ASP A 823 -1.89 7.31 15.57
CA ASP A 823 -2.72 8.04 14.62
C ASP A 823 -3.60 7.07 13.81
N LEU A 824 -4.65 7.58 13.18
CA LEU A 824 -5.50 6.78 12.30
C LEU A 824 -5.03 6.92 10.85
N ILE A 825 -4.74 5.79 10.20
CA ILE A 825 -4.33 5.72 8.80
C ILE A 825 -5.36 4.92 8.00
N HIS A 826 -5.87 5.47 6.90
CA HIS A 826 -6.63 4.74 5.89
C HIS A 826 -5.78 4.52 4.65
N THR A 827 -5.47 3.28 4.29
CA THR A 827 -4.81 2.98 3.00
C THR A 827 -5.81 2.94 1.86
N ASN A 828 -5.48 3.58 0.74
CA ASN A 828 -6.20 3.35 -0.50
C ASN A 828 -6.01 1.88 -0.93
N LYS A 829 -7.12 1.11 -1.05
CA LYS A 829 -7.11 -0.30 -1.45
C LYS A 829 -6.38 -0.52 -2.79
N PHE A 830 -6.33 0.50 -3.64
CA PHE A 830 -5.81 0.48 -5.00
C PHE A 830 -4.30 0.79 -5.12
N ASN A 831 -3.85 2.02 -4.85
CA ASN A 831 -2.42 2.40 -4.96
C ASN A 831 -1.65 2.41 -3.62
N GLY A 832 -2.33 2.24 -2.49
CA GLY A 832 -1.71 2.20 -1.16
C GLY A 832 -1.63 3.53 -0.41
N ASP A 833 -2.00 4.66 -1.02
CA ASP A 833 -1.87 5.99 -0.41
C ASP A 833 -2.48 6.05 1.00
N GLY A 834 -1.72 6.54 1.97
CA GLY A 834 -2.17 6.73 3.33
C GLY A 834 -2.86 8.08 3.51
N THR A 835 -4.15 8.06 3.84
CA THR A 835 -4.86 9.22 4.39
C THR A 835 -4.76 9.19 5.92
N VAL A 836 -4.31 10.27 6.55
CA VAL A 836 -4.01 10.31 8.01
C VAL A 836 -4.91 11.29 8.76
N TRP A 837 -5.26 10.93 9.99
CA TRP A 837 -5.82 11.81 11.01
C TRP A 837 -4.96 11.74 12.28
N TYR A 838 -4.37 12.86 12.67
CA TYR A 838 -3.51 12.96 13.85
C TYR A 838 -4.31 12.87 15.16
N ASN A 839 -3.84 12.05 16.08
CA ASN A 839 -4.40 11.83 17.41
C ASN A 839 -3.88 12.90 18.38
N ARG A 840 -4.57 14.05 18.45
CA ARG A 840 -4.23 15.14 19.37
C ARG A 840 -4.72 14.88 20.81
N GLY A 841 -4.86 13.61 21.19
CA GLY A 841 -5.24 13.14 22.51
C GLY A 841 -6.72 13.31 22.86
N ARG A 842 -7.05 12.93 24.10
CA ARG A 842 -8.43 12.85 24.59
C ARG A 842 -9.06 14.24 24.75
N ARG A 843 -10.14 14.49 23.99
CA ARG A 843 -10.89 15.74 23.97
C ARG A 843 -12.25 15.50 23.33
N GLU A 844 -13.33 15.86 24.03
CA GLU A 844 -14.70 15.74 23.55
C GLU A 844 -14.99 16.77 22.44
N ILE A 845 -14.79 16.39 21.17
CA ILE A 845 -14.92 17.28 20.01
C ILE A 845 -15.34 16.51 18.74
N GLY A 846 -16.12 17.15 17.86
CA GLY A 846 -16.47 16.59 16.55
C GLY A 846 -17.33 15.33 16.56
N GLY A 847 -17.83 14.88 17.71
CA GLY A 847 -18.53 13.61 17.87
C GLY A 847 -17.63 12.43 18.24
N SER A 848 -16.36 12.68 18.58
CA SER A 848 -15.41 11.72 19.15
C SER A 848 -15.01 12.15 20.57
N ARG A 849 -14.58 11.20 21.41
CA ARG A 849 -13.94 11.49 22.71
C ARG A 849 -12.44 11.84 22.61
N PHE A 850 -11.85 11.66 21.43
CA PHE A 850 -10.49 12.04 21.08
C PHE A 850 -10.50 13.07 19.94
N TRP A 851 -9.56 14.01 19.94
CA TRP A 851 -9.42 14.98 18.85
C TRP A 851 -8.58 14.39 17.72
N TRP A 852 -9.28 14.04 16.64
CA TRP A 852 -8.70 13.60 15.38
C TRP A 852 -8.59 14.78 14.42
N GLU A 853 -7.37 15.17 14.08
CA GLU A 853 -7.09 16.27 13.15
C GLU A 853 -6.77 15.73 11.76
N PRO A 854 -7.60 15.99 10.72
CA PRO A 854 -7.40 15.41 9.39
C PRO A 854 -6.19 16.05 8.70
N ALA A 855 -5.11 15.28 8.52
CA ALA A 855 -3.93 15.67 7.75
C ALA A 855 -4.19 15.61 6.24
N GLY A 856 -5.04 14.68 5.80
CA GLY A 856 -5.28 14.42 4.39
C GLY A 856 -4.35 13.33 3.86
N LEU A 857 -3.80 13.51 2.66
CA LEU A 857 -2.90 12.53 2.02
C LEU A 857 -1.47 12.73 2.55
N THR A 858 -0.86 11.67 3.07
CA THR A 858 0.34 11.75 3.92
C THR A 858 1.38 10.65 3.63
N TYR A 859 0.94 9.50 3.12
CA TYR A 859 1.85 8.49 2.54
C TYR A 859 1.56 8.34 1.05
N GLU A 860 2.60 8.43 0.23
CA GLU A 860 2.60 8.04 -1.18
C GLU A 860 2.69 6.52 -1.28
N GLY A 861 1.69 5.89 -1.89
CA GLY A 861 1.58 4.44 -1.94
C GLY A 861 2.41 3.79 -3.07
N ALA A 862 3.21 2.78 -2.72
CA ALA A 862 4.01 2.02 -3.68
C ALA A 862 3.33 0.75 -4.22
N VAL A 863 2.29 0.25 -3.54
CA VAL A 863 1.62 -1.04 -3.80
C VAL A 863 0.16 -0.99 -3.35
N ALA A 864 -0.67 -1.94 -3.77
CA ALA A 864 -2.04 -2.07 -3.28
C ALA A 864 -2.13 -2.04 -1.74
N GLY A 865 -3.03 -1.25 -1.16
CA GLY A 865 -3.07 -0.97 0.29
C GLY A 865 -3.27 -2.17 1.23
N SER A 866 -3.57 -3.36 0.68
CA SER A 866 -3.52 -4.66 1.37
C SER A 866 -2.11 -5.22 1.57
N CYS A 867 -1.10 -4.55 1.01
CA CYS A 867 0.32 -4.92 1.02
C CYS A 867 1.20 -3.83 1.66
N THR A 868 0.59 -2.78 2.20
CA THR A 868 1.26 -1.69 2.91
C THR A 868 1.12 -1.92 4.41
N TYR A 869 2.24 -1.80 5.13
CA TYR A 869 2.34 -1.89 6.58
C TYR A 869 2.94 -0.59 7.12
N PHE A 870 2.55 -0.24 8.35
CA PHE A 870 3.05 0.93 9.07
C PHE A 870 3.75 0.43 10.33
N ALA A 871 5.07 0.59 10.39
CA ALA A 871 5.92 0.01 11.42
C ALA A 871 7.17 0.88 11.58
N ASP A 872 7.65 1.08 12.81
CA ASP A 872 8.96 1.69 13.06
C ASP A 872 10.04 0.63 12.78
N LEU A 873 10.84 0.82 11.72
CA LEU A 873 11.82 -0.18 11.29
C LEU A 873 13.28 0.17 11.60
N ASP A 874 13.60 1.40 12.03
CA ASP A 874 14.96 1.78 12.44
C ASP A 874 15.09 2.39 13.86
N GLY A 875 13.97 2.65 14.55
CA GLY A 875 13.94 3.00 15.97
C GLY A 875 13.88 4.51 16.26
N ASP A 876 13.13 5.28 15.46
CA ASP A 876 12.90 6.70 15.72
C ASP A 876 11.53 7.03 16.34
N GLY A 877 10.72 6.02 16.62
CA GLY A 877 9.38 6.14 17.21
C GLY A 877 8.28 6.46 16.20
N ARG A 878 8.58 6.55 14.90
CA ARG A 878 7.61 6.93 13.86
C ARG A 878 7.34 5.79 12.88
N ALA A 879 6.13 5.75 12.36
CA ALA A 879 5.70 4.67 11.47
C ALA A 879 6.23 4.85 10.04
N ASP A 880 7.17 4.00 9.63
CA ASP A 880 7.63 3.90 8.25
C ASP A 880 6.59 3.21 7.37
N MET A 881 6.63 3.48 6.07
CA MET A 881 5.86 2.70 5.10
C MET A 881 6.69 1.50 4.63
N HIS A 882 6.23 0.29 4.95
CA HIS A 882 6.82 -0.96 4.47
C HIS A 882 5.87 -1.63 3.47
N ALA A 883 6.30 -1.76 2.22
CA ALA A 883 5.47 -2.19 1.10
C ALA A 883 5.91 -3.56 0.54
N ILE A 884 5.03 -4.56 0.60
CA ILE A 884 5.30 -5.88 0.03
C ILE A 884 5.14 -5.82 -1.49
N THR A 885 6.25 -5.75 -2.22
CA THR A 885 6.25 -5.58 -3.69
C THR A 885 5.81 -6.84 -4.45
N HIS A 886 6.06 -8.03 -3.90
CA HIS A 886 5.75 -9.31 -4.57
C HIS A 886 5.17 -10.34 -3.58
N SER A 887 3.87 -10.59 -3.64
CA SER A 887 3.14 -11.44 -2.67
C SER A 887 3.60 -12.90 -2.61
N MET A 888 3.97 -13.47 -3.76
CA MET A 888 4.43 -14.86 -3.89
C MET A 888 5.88 -15.07 -3.44
N LEU A 889 6.73 -14.07 -3.66
CA LEU A 889 8.13 -14.09 -3.23
C LEU A 889 8.27 -13.62 -1.78
N ASN A 890 7.34 -12.78 -1.33
CA ASN A 890 7.34 -12.03 -0.07
C ASN A 890 8.54 -11.08 0.08
N THR A 891 8.87 -10.36 -1.01
CA THR A 891 9.85 -9.27 -1.00
C THR A 891 9.17 -7.94 -0.67
N ALA A 892 9.90 -7.04 -0.02
CA ALA A 892 9.39 -5.74 0.37
C ALA A 892 10.48 -4.66 0.39
N GLU A 893 10.04 -3.41 0.40
CA GLU A 893 10.85 -2.19 0.43
C GLU A 893 10.30 -1.24 1.50
N THR A 894 11.11 -0.27 1.96
CA THR A 894 10.75 0.66 3.03
C THR A 894 10.99 2.11 2.62
N TRP A 895 10.08 3.00 3.00
CA TRP A 895 10.20 4.46 2.93
C TRP A 895 10.05 5.03 4.32
N TYR A 896 11.15 5.54 4.86
CA TYR A 896 11.24 6.01 6.23
C TYR A 896 10.37 7.25 6.51
N ASN A 897 10.05 7.44 7.79
CA ASN A 897 9.32 8.58 8.29
C ASN A 897 10.20 9.48 9.15
N LYS A 898 11.06 10.30 8.52
CA LYS A 898 12.02 11.16 9.25
C LYS A 898 11.50 12.56 9.55
N CYS A 899 11.91 13.09 10.71
CA CYS A 899 11.73 14.49 11.11
C CYS A 899 13.02 15.31 11.06
N GLU A 900 14.18 14.68 11.21
CA GLU A 900 15.45 15.41 11.21
C GLU A 900 16.11 15.38 9.83
N LEU A 901 16.69 16.51 9.45
CA LEU A 901 17.64 16.60 8.34
C LEU A 901 19.00 16.12 8.85
N THR A 902 19.45 14.96 8.38
CA THR A 902 20.76 14.40 8.72
C THR A 902 21.84 15.19 7.98
N ASP A 903 22.59 16.01 8.72
CA ASP A 903 23.60 16.94 8.18
C ASP A 903 25.02 16.56 8.63
N SER A 904 25.78 15.98 7.70
CA SER A 904 27.10 15.40 7.92
C SER A 904 28.19 16.48 7.86
N THR A 905 28.53 17.10 9.00
CA THR A 905 29.38 18.31 8.99
C THR A 905 30.86 18.07 9.28
N GLY A 906 31.74 18.76 8.54
CA GLY A 906 33.13 19.04 8.94
C GLY A 906 34.24 18.33 8.16
N ASP A 907 35.49 18.67 8.46
CA ASP A 907 36.65 18.32 7.63
C ASP A 907 37.30 16.96 7.98
N ASP A 908 37.77 16.25 6.95
CA ASP A 908 38.44 14.92 7.05
C ASP A 908 39.83 14.97 7.71
N GLY A 909 40.35 16.17 7.96
CA GLY A 909 41.71 16.41 8.43
C GLY A 909 42.15 17.86 8.21
N PRO A 910 43.47 18.14 8.26
CA PRO A 910 44.00 19.48 8.00
C PRO A 910 43.71 19.95 6.56
N ILE A 911 43.11 21.14 6.43
CA ILE A 911 42.86 21.78 5.13
C ILE A 911 44.19 21.96 4.39
N THR A 912 44.28 21.37 3.20
CA THR A 912 45.47 21.34 2.35
C THR A 912 45.06 21.46 0.87
N ASP A 913 45.98 21.89 0.02
CA ASP A 913 45.75 22.00 -1.42
C ASP A 913 45.51 20.60 -2.02
N PRO A 914 44.32 20.28 -2.57
CA PRO A 914 44.09 18.99 -3.20
C PRO A 914 44.84 18.85 -4.53
N GLY A 915 45.43 19.94 -5.06
CA GLY A 915 46.17 19.98 -6.31
C GLY A 915 45.27 19.79 -7.53
N LEU A 916 44.22 20.60 -7.66
CA LEU A 916 43.36 20.58 -8.85
C LEU A 916 44.14 20.98 -10.11
N PRO A 917 43.94 20.29 -11.25
CA PRO A 917 44.58 20.65 -12.51
C PRO A 917 44.05 21.99 -13.05
N SER A 918 44.95 22.90 -13.43
CA SER A 918 44.60 24.21 -13.97
C SER A 918 43.94 24.09 -15.35
N ILE A 919 42.70 24.56 -15.49
CA ILE A 919 41.98 24.59 -16.77
C ILE A 919 42.70 25.57 -17.74
N PRO A 920 42.91 25.21 -19.01
CA PRO A 920 43.39 26.14 -20.04
C PRO A 920 42.42 27.30 -20.30
N GLU A 921 42.99 28.49 -20.53
CA GLU A 921 42.27 29.71 -20.94
C GLU A 921 41.59 29.56 -22.32
#